data_AF-Q5ZXT6-F1
#
_entry.id   AF-Q5ZXT6-F1
#
_cell.length_a   1.000
_cell.length_b   1.000
_cell.length_c   1.000
_cell.angle_alpha   90.00
_cell.angle_beta   90.00
_cell.angle_gamma   90.00
#
_symmetry.space_group_name_H-M   'P 1'
#
loop_
_entity.id
_entity.type
_entity.pdbx_description
1 polymer ?
#
loop_
_entity_poly.entity_id
_entity_poly.type
_entity_poly.pdbx_seq_one_letter_code
_entity_poly.pdbx_strand_id
1 'polypeptide(L)'
;MSGLGGNDTLDGGSGDDVIIGGLGDDILTGGSGADQFVLVKGQGGASAGAAPIDTITDFEVNIDKIVINGNNITGVSVSTPVSNTYTITVNYSDAATEHFKMTLSNGALLNDSGKTHLNGVVISGGTATIDGTIVGAVLYLDLNANNQEDEGERLGITDQYGHVEWVVDLSKFDVNGDGQYVIGEARAVQTGGFDIDTGLSYEINLYGPVGSAVISPLTSLLQAQLEAGMDYETANAALVARLGLPEGTQIISFNPITGSGEVLAQNAGVMTAAIQFAEIAAIHYSTDEGHVSFVVFEAISKALLELPEGVVADFGDEGFLQSISNYLGLDALVTSDMIDYMATSQKALEASILTLAPGEDALTAISKIQHVTQGIYAQAIEMALIGYLPLDALKNMSAVLKAYADGDITDEQLNSFEDKLSAVIVNWEDNNVTDTSHQATLQTERIVDDSSVKSEANHEMAQEVNAVINDFMDEHNISLYYYDQQAQMPQEVQEQQPTEDQAEETVMHDDVVQDLLLDDHSLTMLANNPQLNGGNGNDVLHGTTGNDFIRGGQGNDTMTGGGGVDTFFWLSGDDDGGVDTITDFKANPVDQSSDASVLNLSDLLSDADLETNSLDNYLNVSTTEEGDTAIKVDPNGNGNFDAPAQTIILEDVDLTAVFATNNSHDIVNQMIANGNLIVEQ
;
A
#
# COMPACT_ATOMS: atom_id res chain seq x y z
N MET A 1 -22.67 -25.75 4.12
CA MET A 1 -22.99 -26.95 4.92
C MET A 1 -21.73 -27.76 5.20
N SER A 2 -21.66 -28.49 6.33
CA SER A 2 -20.48 -29.30 6.70
C SER A 2 -20.85 -30.65 7.31
N GLY A 3 -20.20 -31.74 6.87
CA GLY A 3 -20.34 -33.09 7.42
C GLY A 3 -19.49 -33.37 8.67
N LEU A 4 -18.47 -32.54 8.90
CA LEU A 4 -17.50 -32.63 10.00
C LEU A 4 -16.60 -33.88 9.91
N GLY A 5 -17.05 -35.03 10.38
CA GLY A 5 -16.23 -36.23 10.40
C GLY A 5 -17.06 -37.49 10.51
N GLY A 6 -16.66 -38.51 9.77
CA GLY A 6 -17.50 -39.65 9.44
C GLY A 6 -17.53 -39.86 7.93
N ASN A 7 -18.39 -40.76 7.48
CA ASN A 7 -18.67 -40.91 6.06
C ASN A 7 -20.09 -40.39 5.84
N ASP A 8 -20.19 -39.17 5.36
CA ASP A 8 -21.42 -38.39 5.33
C ASP A 8 -22.06 -38.36 3.94
N THR A 9 -23.32 -37.93 3.88
CA THR A 9 -24.03 -37.71 2.62
C THR A 9 -24.71 -36.35 2.70
N LEU A 10 -24.25 -35.44 1.85
CA LEU A 10 -24.61 -34.02 1.83
C LEU A 10 -25.23 -33.68 0.47
N ASP A 11 -26.31 -32.89 0.49
CA ASP A 11 -27.09 -32.48 -0.69
C ASP A 11 -27.49 -31.01 -0.51
N GLY A 12 -26.93 -30.13 -1.35
CA GLY A 12 -27.14 -28.67 -1.33
C GLY A 12 -28.53 -28.29 -1.86
N GLY A 13 -28.92 -28.87 -2.99
CA GLY A 13 -30.27 -28.79 -3.54
C GLY A 13 -30.39 -27.74 -4.64
N SER A 14 -30.81 -26.52 -4.32
CA SER A 14 -30.96 -25.46 -5.33
C SER A 14 -30.43 -24.14 -4.78
N GLY A 15 -29.69 -23.42 -5.61
CA GLY A 15 -28.93 -22.23 -5.21
C GLY A 15 -27.44 -22.52 -5.32
N ASP A 16 -26.62 -21.52 -5.05
CA ASP A 16 -25.16 -21.65 -5.04
C ASP A 16 -24.72 -22.12 -3.65
N ASP A 17 -24.42 -23.41 -3.51
CA ASP A 17 -24.17 -24.04 -2.21
C ASP A 17 -22.68 -24.21 -1.89
N VAL A 18 -22.28 -23.99 -0.64
CA VAL A 18 -20.92 -24.30 -0.14
C VAL A 18 -20.95 -25.60 0.66
N ILE A 19 -20.23 -26.64 0.22
CA ILE A 19 -20.29 -28.00 0.78
C ILE A 19 -18.91 -28.44 1.25
N ILE A 20 -18.77 -28.70 2.56
CA ILE A 20 -17.57 -29.27 3.18
C ILE A 20 -17.89 -30.71 3.61
N GLY A 21 -17.23 -31.71 3.00
CA GLY A 21 -17.37 -33.11 3.41
C GLY A 21 -16.89 -33.32 4.85
N GLY A 22 -15.61 -33.03 5.08
CA GLY A 22 -14.97 -33.21 6.37
C GLY A 22 -13.98 -34.36 6.37
N LEU A 23 -13.83 -35.02 7.52
CA LEU A 23 -12.94 -36.18 7.66
C LEU A 23 -13.67 -37.49 7.33
N GLY A 24 -13.29 -38.18 6.27
CA GLY A 24 -13.77 -39.54 5.95
C GLY A 24 -14.22 -39.63 4.50
N ASP A 25 -14.84 -40.74 4.11
CA ASP A 25 -15.27 -40.91 2.71
C ASP A 25 -16.70 -40.38 2.53
N ASP A 26 -16.84 -39.20 1.94
CA ASP A 26 -18.14 -38.51 1.84
C ASP A 26 -18.81 -38.64 0.46
N ILE A 27 -20.14 -38.45 0.43
CA ILE A 27 -20.94 -38.33 -0.81
C ILE A 27 -21.55 -36.93 -0.85
N LEU A 28 -21.15 -36.13 -1.84
CA LEU A 28 -21.50 -34.72 -1.97
C LEU A 28 -22.34 -34.51 -3.24
N THR A 29 -23.45 -33.81 -3.13
CA THR A 29 -24.34 -33.44 -4.25
C THR A 29 -24.58 -31.95 -4.16
N GLY A 30 -24.24 -31.23 -5.23
CA GLY A 30 -24.44 -29.77 -5.31
C GLY A 30 -25.91 -29.46 -5.57
N GLY A 31 -26.45 -30.04 -6.64
CA GLY A 31 -27.78 -29.81 -7.12
C GLY A 31 -27.78 -28.84 -8.30
N SER A 32 -28.60 -27.78 -8.23
CA SER A 32 -28.67 -26.77 -9.29
C SER A 32 -28.19 -25.42 -8.79
N GLY A 33 -27.16 -24.87 -9.42
CA GLY A 33 -26.54 -23.60 -9.05
C GLY A 33 -25.05 -23.65 -9.37
N ALA A 34 -24.30 -22.64 -8.96
CA ALA A 34 -22.83 -22.64 -8.99
C ALA A 34 -22.29 -23.12 -7.63
N ASP A 35 -22.12 -24.43 -7.48
CA ASP A 35 -21.81 -25.04 -6.19
C ASP A 35 -20.31 -25.09 -5.89
N GLN A 36 -19.93 -25.04 -4.62
CA GLN A 36 -18.55 -25.07 -4.13
C GLN A 36 -18.31 -26.30 -3.25
N PHE A 37 -17.40 -27.18 -3.67
CA PHE A 37 -16.95 -28.33 -2.89
C PHE A 37 -15.61 -28.02 -2.22
N VAL A 38 -15.62 -27.84 -0.90
CA VAL A 38 -14.50 -27.26 -0.16
C VAL A 38 -13.63 -28.34 0.50
N LEU A 39 -12.33 -28.33 0.17
CA LEU A 39 -11.26 -29.10 0.79
C LEU A 39 -10.60 -28.24 1.87
N VAL A 40 -10.68 -28.64 3.13
CA VAL A 40 -10.11 -27.85 4.23
C VAL A 40 -8.76 -28.41 4.66
N LYS A 41 -7.76 -27.53 4.86
CA LYS A 41 -6.46 -27.88 5.44
C LYS A 41 -6.62 -28.70 6.73
N GLY A 42 -5.90 -29.80 6.84
CA GLY A 42 -5.99 -30.73 7.97
C GLY A 42 -6.95 -31.91 7.75
N GLN A 43 -7.76 -31.90 6.68
CA GLN A 43 -8.68 -33.01 6.35
C GLN A 43 -8.11 -34.00 5.34
N GLY A 44 -7.00 -33.64 4.67
CA GLY A 44 -6.33 -34.49 3.70
C GLY A 44 -5.53 -35.63 4.34
N GLY A 45 -5.17 -36.63 3.53
CA GLY A 45 -4.31 -37.72 3.95
C GLY A 45 -2.82 -37.39 3.78
N ALA A 46 -1.98 -37.93 4.67
CA ALA A 46 -0.51 -37.80 4.59
C ALA A 46 0.14 -38.51 3.38
N SER A 47 -0.65 -39.23 2.57
CA SER A 47 -0.23 -39.80 1.29
C SER A 47 -1.46 -40.09 0.43
N ALA A 48 -1.30 -40.15 -0.89
CA ALA A 48 -2.39 -40.54 -1.80
C ALA A 48 -3.04 -41.91 -1.47
N GLY A 49 -2.31 -42.81 -0.80
CA GLY A 49 -2.85 -44.11 -0.36
C GLY A 49 -3.65 -44.05 0.94
N ALA A 50 -3.46 -43.01 1.75
CA ALA A 50 -4.11 -42.82 3.05
C ALA A 50 -5.19 -41.72 3.02
N ALA A 51 -5.31 -40.99 1.92
CA ALA A 51 -6.31 -39.94 1.73
C ALA A 51 -7.74 -40.51 1.67
N PRO A 52 -8.69 -39.90 2.40
CA PRO A 52 -10.11 -40.19 2.24
C PRO A 52 -10.56 -39.90 0.81
N ILE A 53 -11.64 -40.57 0.37
CA ILE A 53 -12.18 -40.44 -0.97
C ILE A 53 -13.59 -39.88 -0.91
N ASP A 54 -13.72 -38.62 -1.31
CA ASP A 54 -15.01 -37.97 -1.48
C ASP A 54 -15.58 -38.28 -2.85
N THR A 55 -16.91 -38.36 -2.96
CA THR A 55 -17.61 -38.65 -4.20
C THR A 55 -18.59 -37.52 -4.49
N ILE A 56 -18.30 -36.72 -5.52
CA ILE A 56 -19.21 -35.69 -6.02
C ILE A 56 -20.13 -36.33 -7.06
N THR A 57 -21.45 -36.16 -6.89
CA THR A 57 -22.44 -36.92 -7.68
C THR A 57 -22.86 -36.25 -8.97
N ASP A 58 -22.77 -34.92 -9.07
CA ASP A 58 -23.38 -34.13 -10.14
C ASP A 58 -22.53 -32.99 -10.71
N PHE A 59 -21.26 -32.84 -10.30
CA PHE A 59 -20.32 -31.79 -10.72
C PHE A 59 -20.47 -31.27 -12.17
N GLU A 60 -20.93 -30.05 -12.35
CA GLU A 60 -21.08 -29.36 -13.63
C GLU A 60 -19.85 -28.51 -13.96
N VAL A 61 -19.13 -28.86 -15.05
CA VAL A 61 -17.88 -28.18 -15.45
C VAL A 61 -18.16 -26.72 -15.86
N ASN A 62 -17.34 -25.80 -15.36
CA ASN A 62 -17.46 -24.33 -15.54
C ASN A 62 -18.66 -23.68 -14.83
N ILE A 63 -19.38 -24.44 -14.00
CA ILE A 63 -20.44 -23.91 -13.15
C ILE A 63 -20.03 -24.17 -11.70
N ASP A 64 -19.78 -25.44 -11.36
CA ASP A 64 -19.32 -25.84 -10.04
C ASP A 64 -17.81 -25.64 -9.88
N LYS A 65 -17.41 -25.44 -8.63
CA LYS A 65 -16.04 -25.19 -8.21
C LYS A 65 -15.60 -26.17 -7.12
N ILE A 66 -14.33 -26.52 -7.16
CA ILE A 66 -13.64 -27.24 -6.10
C ILE A 66 -12.72 -26.25 -5.42
N VAL A 67 -12.97 -25.96 -4.16
CA VAL A 67 -12.29 -24.90 -3.42
C VAL A 67 -11.32 -25.52 -2.43
N ILE A 68 -10.05 -25.13 -2.48
CA ILE A 68 -9.07 -25.49 -1.45
C ILE A 68 -9.04 -24.34 -0.46
N ASN A 69 -9.57 -24.58 0.74
CA ASN A 69 -9.55 -23.64 1.85
C ASN A 69 -8.40 -23.98 2.80
N GLY A 70 -7.34 -23.19 2.70
CA GLY A 70 -6.18 -23.31 3.56
C GLY A 70 -5.22 -22.14 3.39
N ASN A 71 -4.50 -21.83 4.47
CA ASN A 71 -3.46 -20.80 4.45
C ASN A 71 -2.10 -21.45 4.13
N ASN A 72 -1.18 -20.62 3.62
CA ASN A 72 0.23 -20.96 3.41
C ASN A 72 0.45 -22.04 2.35
N ILE A 73 -0.38 -22.06 1.31
CA ILE A 73 -0.30 -23.02 0.21
C ILE A 73 0.86 -22.62 -0.70
N THR A 74 1.83 -23.51 -0.86
CA THR A 74 3.03 -23.28 -1.69
C THR A 74 2.97 -23.92 -3.07
N GLY A 75 2.00 -24.81 -3.26
CA GLY A 75 1.72 -25.37 -4.57
C GLY A 75 0.57 -26.36 -4.54
N VAL A 76 -0.10 -26.48 -5.68
CA VAL A 76 -1.21 -27.43 -5.88
C VAL A 76 -0.97 -28.19 -7.17
N SER A 77 -1.09 -29.51 -7.10
CA SER A 77 -1.04 -30.38 -8.26
C SER A 77 -2.20 -31.34 -8.29
N VAL A 78 -2.77 -31.58 -9.47
CA VAL A 78 -3.87 -32.50 -9.66
C VAL A 78 -3.41 -33.65 -10.55
N SER A 79 -3.55 -34.88 -10.07
CA SER A 79 -3.15 -36.06 -10.81
C SER A 79 -4.05 -36.31 -12.01
N THR A 80 -3.53 -36.97 -13.06
CA THR A 80 -4.38 -37.63 -14.06
C THR A 80 -5.36 -38.60 -13.37
N PRO A 81 -6.67 -38.57 -13.69
CA PRO A 81 -7.65 -39.35 -12.95
C PRO A 81 -7.50 -40.86 -13.19
N VAL A 82 -7.72 -41.65 -12.14
CA VAL A 82 -7.83 -43.10 -12.22
C VAL A 82 -9.26 -43.49 -11.86
N SER A 83 -10.03 -44.01 -12.81
CA SER A 83 -11.47 -44.33 -12.63
C SER A 83 -12.30 -43.12 -12.18
N ASN A 84 -12.07 -41.95 -12.79
CA ASN A 84 -12.67 -40.65 -12.43
C ASN A 84 -12.31 -40.14 -11.03
N THR A 85 -11.38 -40.80 -10.33
CA THR A 85 -10.83 -40.30 -9.07
C THR A 85 -9.58 -39.47 -9.35
N TYR A 86 -9.62 -38.20 -8.95
CA TYR A 86 -8.48 -37.29 -8.94
C TYR A 86 -7.82 -37.32 -7.56
N THR A 87 -6.50 -37.14 -7.55
CA THR A 87 -5.75 -36.84 -6.33
C THR A 87 -5.26 -35.40 -6.46
N ILE A 88 -5.76 -34.54 -5.59
CA ILE A 88 -5.27 -33.17 -5.43
C ILE A 88 -4.21 -33.22 -4.32
N THR A 89 -3.00 -32.79 -4.65
CA THR A 89 -1.88 -32.70 -3.70
C THR A 89 -1.63 -31.24 -3.41
N VAL A 90 -1.70 -30.88 -2.13
CA VAL A 90 -1.52 -29.50 -1.65
C VAL A 90 -0.26 -29.47 -0.80
N ASN A 91 0.69 -28.63 -1.19
CA ASN A 91 1.91 -28.35 -0.44
C ASN A 91 1.68 -27.10 0.40
N TYR A 92 2.17 -27.12 1.64
CA TYR A 92 2.12 -25.97 2.54
C TYR A 92 3.53 -25.62 3.01
N SER A 93 3.75 -24.36 3.37
CA SER A 93 5.05 -23.92 3.93
C SER A 93 5.22 -24.28 5.41
N ASP A 94 4.11 -24.42 6.13
CA ASP A 94 4.03 -24.58 7.59
C ASP A 94 3.50 -25.97 8.01
N ALA A 95 3.12 -26.81 7.05
CA ALA A 95 2.51 -28.12 7.30
C ALA A 95 3.02 -29.17 6.30
N ALA A 96 2.81 -30.45 6.64
CA ALA A 96 3.12 -31.54 5.73
C ALA A 96 2.20 -31.49 4.51
N THR A 97 2.70 -31.91 3.35
CA THR A 97 1.90 -32.10 2.14
C THR A 97 0.68 -32.96 2.43
N GLU A 98 -0.48 -32.49 1.97
CA GLU A 98 -1.75 -33.21 2.08
C GLU A 98 -2.21 -33.70 0.72
N HIS A 99 -2.90 -34.83 0.73
CA HIS A 99 -3.53 -35.39 -0.45
C HIS A 99 -5.04 -35.53 -0.21
N PHE A 100 -5.83 -34.97 -1.13
CA PHE A 100 -7.28 -35.09 -1.18
C PHE A 100 -7.66 -35.95 -2.37
N LYS A 101 -8.60 -36.88 -2.19
CA LYS A 101 -9.11 -37.66 -3.31
C LYS A 101 -10.57 -37.42 -3.52
N MET A 102 -10.93 -37.20 -4.77
CA MET A 102 -12.29 -36.92 -5.17
C MET A 102 -12.66 -37.73 -6.40
N THR A 103 -13.85 -38.30 -6.38
CA THR A 103 -14.42 -39.04 -7.50
C THR A 103 -15.56 -38.23 -8.10
N LEU A 104 -15.41 -37.83 -9.36
CA LEU A 104 -16.50 -37.22 -10.12
C LEU A 104 -17.33 -38.33 -10.77
N SER A 105 -18.41 -38.73 -10.09
CA SER A 105 -19.15 -39.95 -10.45
C SER A 105 -20.11 -39.77 -11.63
N ASN A 106 -20.47 -38.53 -11.97
CA ASN A 106 -21.20 -38.18 -13.19
C ASN A 106 -20.35 -38.28 -14.48
N GLY A 107 -19.04 -38.48 -14.36
CA GLY A 107 -18.12 -38.57 -15.48
C GLY A 107 -17.60 -37.22 -16.00
N ALA A 108 -17.81 -36.14 -15.24
CA ALA A 108 -17.16 -34.87 -15.50
C ALA A 108 -15.63 -34.99 -15.45
N LEU A 109 -14.96 -34.16 -16.24
CA LEU A 109 -13.50 -34.08 -16.27
C LEU A 109 -13.07 -32.71 -15.73
N LEU A 110 -12.21 -32.68 -14.72
CA LEU A 110 -11.58 -31.43 -14.25
C LEU A 110 -10.60 -30.84 -15.28
N ASN A 111 -10.27 -31.61 -16.31
CA ASN A 111 -9.49 -31.17 -17.46
C ASN A 111 -10.26 -31.51 -18.74
N ASP A 112 -11.14 -30.61 -19.16
CA ASP A 112 -11.76 -30.67 -20.48
C ASP A 112 -11.17 -29.58 -21.39
N SER A 113 -10.26 -29.99 -22.27
CA SER A 113 -10.04 -29.46 -23.64
C SER A 113 -8.57 -29.41 -24.10
N GLY A 114 -7.69 -30.31 -23.65
CA GLY A 114 -6.33 -30.40 -24.21
C GLY A 114 -5.48 -29.14 -23.98
N LYS A 115 -5.90 -28.31 -23.03
CA LYS A 115 -5.12 -27.26 -22.39
C LYS A 115 -4.74 -27.78 -21.01
N THR A 116 -3.56 -27.44 -20.56
CA THR A 116 -2.93 -27.94 -19.33
C THR A 116 -3.54 -27.37 -18.03
N HIS A 117 -4.41 -26.37 -18.13
CA HIS A 117 -5.04 -25.70 -16.98
C HIS A 117 -6.20 -26.50 -16.35
N LEU A 118 -6.32 -26.43 -15.03
CA LEU A 118 -7.35 -27.08 -14.22
C LEU A 118 -8.60 -26.19 -14.11
N ASN A 119 -9.60 -26.39 -14.97
CA ASN A 119 -10.81 -25.58 -14.93
C ASN A 119 -11.69 -25.94 -13.71
N GLY A 120 -12.02 -24.94 -12.89
CA GLY A 120 -12.94 -25.09 -11.76
C GLY A 120 -12.29 -25.60 -10.47
N VAL A 121 -10.95 -25.73 -10.40
CA VAL A 121 -10.27 -25.83 -9.11
C VAL A 121 -9.85 -24.43 -8.70
N VAL A 122 -10.20 -24.04 -7.51
CA VAL A 122 -10.07 -22.69 -6.98
C VAL A 122 -9.31 -22.78 -5.66
N ILE A 123 -8.33 -21.91 -5.45
CA ILE A 123 -7.74 -21.71 -4.13
C ILE A 123 -8.48 -20.57 -3.45
N SER A 124 -8.99 -20.84 -2.26
CA SER A 124 -9.32 -19.81 -1.30
C SER A 124 -8.18 -19.75 -0.28
N GLY A 125 -7.42 -18.66 -0.31
CA GLY A 125 -6.39 -18.36 0.68
C GLY A 125 -6.94 -17.41 1.72
N GLY A 126 -6.49 -17.55 2.97
CA GLY A 126 -6.77 -16.56 3.99
C GLY A 126 -6.26 -15.18 3.56
N THR A 127 -7.14 -14.19 3.73
CA THR A 127 -6.93 -12.74 3.79
C THR A 127 -5.52 -12.27 3.46
N ALA A 128 -5.29 -11.45 2.41
CA ALA A 128 -4.17 -10.50 2.54
C ALA A 128 -4.58 -9.62 3.69
N THR A 129 -3.78 -9.66 4.73
CA THR A 129 -3.60 -8.47 5.53
C THR A 129 -2.29 -7.90 5.03
N ILE A 130 -2.21 -6.63 4.65
CA ILE A 130 -0.95 -5.99 5.02
C ILE A 130 -0.98 -5.98 6.50
N ASP A 131 0.10 -6.50 7.04
CA ASP A 131 0.25 -6.53 8.46
C ASP A 131 -0.01 -5.13 9.01
N GLY A 132 -1.13 -4.98 9.73
CA GLY A 132 -1.58 -3.71 10.26
C GLY A 132 -2.90 -3.27 9.66
N THR A 133 -3.07 -1.96 9.68
CA THR A 133 -4.36 -1.32 9.69
C THR A 133 -4.64 -0.59 8.37
N ILE A 134 -4.16 -1.18 7.26
CA ILE A 134 -4.26 -0.57 5.93
C ILE A 134 -5.65 -0.80 5.33
N VAL A 135 -6.50 0.22 5.44
CA VAL A 135 -7.90 0.22 5.03
C VAL A 135 -8.06 0.76 3.62
N GLY A 136 -8.98 0.21 2.84
CA GLY A 136 -9.34 0.77 1.53
C GLY A 136 -8.34 0.47 0.40
N ALA A 137 -7.36 -0.40 0.64
CA ALA A 137 -6.38 -0.77 -0.38
C ALA A 137 -7.02 -1.68 -1.44
N VAL A 138 -6.79 -1.39 -2.71
CA VAL A 138 -7.22 -2.27 -3.80
C VAL A 138 -6.27 -3.44 -3.90
N LEU A 139 -6.83 -4.64 -3.93
CA LEU A 139 -6.06 -5.85 -4.18
C LEU A 139 -6.46 -6.47 -5.51
N TYR A 140 -5.48 -6.80 -6.34
CA TYR A 140 -5.66 -7.45 -7.62
C TYR A 140 -4.56 -8.48 -7.90
N LEU A 141 -4.78 -9.30 -8.92
CA LEU A 141 -3.82 -10.29 -9.40
C LEU A 141 -3.23 -9.84 -10.72
N ASP A 142 -1.97 -9.42 -10.73
CA ASP A 142 -1.29 -9.16 -11.99
C ASP A 142 -0.82 -10.50 -12.58
N LEU A 143 -1.61 -11.05 -13.50
CA LEU A 143 -1.36 -12.37 -14.09
C LEU A 143 -0.41 -12.32 -15.28
N ASN A 144 -0.29 -11.16 -15.91
CA ASN A 144 0.48 -10.96 -17.14
C ASN A 144 1.82 -10.25 -16.90
N ALA A 145 2.12 -9.92 -15.63
CA ALA A 145 3.29 -9.20 -15.17
C ALA A 145 3.46 -7.84 -15.86
N ASN A 146 2.35 -7.13 -16.13
CA ASN A 146 2.36 -5.80 -16.73
C ASN A 146 2.41 -4.68 -15.68
N ASN A 147 2.42 -5.01 -14.38
CA ASN A 147 2.44 -4.06 -13.27
C ASN A 147 1.19 -3.19 -13.17
N GLN A 148 0.08 -3.60 -13.79
CA GLN A 148 -1.16 -2.84 -13.84
C GLN A 148 -2.35 -3.75 -13.55
N GLU A 149 -3.42 -3.15 -13.07
CA GLU A 149 -4.68 -3.85 -12.92
C GLU A 149 -5.41 -3.94 -14.26
N ASP A 150 -5.75 -5.15 -14.70
CA ASP A 150 -6.61 -5.39 -15.85
C ASP A 150 -8.04 -5.82 -15.46
N GLU A 151 -8.97 -5.71 -16.42
CA GLU A 151 -10.36 -6.14 -16.24
C GLU A 151 -10.45 -7.62 -15.81
N GLY A 152 -10.99 -7.86 -14.61
CA GLY A 152 -11.17 -9.21 -14.05
C GLY A 152 -9.98 -9.75 -13.23
N GLU A 153 -8.99 -8.90 -12.94
CA GLU A 153 -7.88 -9.17 -12.02
C GLU A 153 -8.16 -8.72 -10.58
N ARG A 154 -9.07 -7.76 -10.38
CA ARG A 154 -9.47 -7.27 -9.05
C ARG A 154 -10.00 -8.39 -8.17
N LEU A 155 -9.46 -8.46 -6.96
CA LEU A 155 -9.88 -9.37 -5.90
C LEU A 155 -10.85 -8.71 -4.92
N GLY A 156 -10.63 -7.43 -4.62
CA GLY A 156 -11.47 -6.65 -3.71
C GLY A 156 -10.74 -5.44 -3.16
N ILE A 157 -11.34 -4.83 -2.14
CA ILE A 157 -10.76 -3.73 -1.36
C ILE A 157 -10.66 -4.16 0.10
N THR A 158 -9.54 -3.83 0.75
CA THR A 158 -9.37 -4.15 2.17
C THR A 158 -10.41 -3.47 3.03
N ASP A 159 -11.01 -4.23 3.95
CA ASP A 159 -11.88 -3.70 4.99
C ASP A 159 -11.06 -2.91 6.04
N GLN A 160 -11.71 -2.45 7.10
CA GLN A 160 -11.02 -1.65 8.11
C GLN A 160 -10.01 -2.38 8.99
N TYR A 161 -9.98 -3.70 8.93
CA TYR A 161 -8.94 -4.49 9.55
C TYR A 161 -7.78 -4.76 8.58
N GLY A 162 -7.83 -4.15 7.40
CA GLY A 162 -6.91 -4.43 6.31
C GLY A 162 -7.13 -5.79 5.69
N HIS A 163 -8.30 -6.42 5.86
CA HIS A 163 -8.58 -7.76 5.38
C HIS A 163 -9.30 -7.75 4.05
N VAL A 164 -8.92 -8.65 3.14
CA VAL A 164 -9.76 -9.00 1.99
C VAL A 164 -9.72 -10.50 1.76
N GLU A 165 -10.87 -11.17 1.88
CA GLU A 165 -10.98 -12.60 1.56
C GLU A 165 -11.14 -12.76 0.05
N TRP A 166 -10.29 -13.58 -0.57
CA TRP A 166 -10.40 -13.87 -2.00
C TRP A 166 -10.45 -15.35 -2.31
N VAL A 167 -11.08 -15.64 -3.44
CA VAL A 167 -11.31 -16.98 -3.96
C VAL A 167 -10.92 -16.95 -5.43
N VAL A 168 -9.77 -17.55 -5.78
CA VAL A 168 -9.21 -17.43 -7.13
C VAL A 168 -9.02 -18.79 -7.79
N ASP A 169 -9.46 -18.87 -9.05
CA ASP A 169 -9.34 -20.05 -9.90
C ASP A 169 -7.88 -20.37 -10.23
N LEU A 170 -7.44 -21.59 -9.92
CA LEU A 170 -6.08 -22.07 -10.21
C LEU A 170 -5.75 -22.08 -11.69
N SER A 171 -6.74 -22.21 -12.57
CA SER A 171 -6.51 -22.11 -14.01
C SER A 171 -5.96 -20.74 -14.42
N LYS A 172 -6.14 -19.70 -13.60
CA LYS A 172 -5.56 -18.37 -13.82
C LYS A 172 -4.08 -18.28 -13.43
N PHE A 173 -3.59 -19.15 -12.54
CA PHE A 173 -2.25 -19.05 -11.94
C PHE A 173 -1.19 -19.95 -12.55
N ASP A 174 -1.59 -20.93 -13.36
CA ASP A 174 -0.66 -21.74 -14.16
C ASP A 174 -0.13 -20.91 -15.35
N VAL A 175 0.64 -19.87 -15.06
CA VAL A 175 1.16 -18.91 -16.05
C VAL A 175 2.13 -19.61 -17.03
N ASN A 176 2.85 -20.62 -16.55
CA ASN A 176 3.80 -21.38 -17.36
C ASN A 176 3.12 -22.49 -18.21
N GLY A 177 1.85 -22.80 -17.93
CA GLY A 177 1.03 -23.78 -18.64
C GLY A 177 1.43 -25.23 -18.41
N ASP A 178 2.02 -25.59 -17.28
CA ASP A 178 2.43 -26.96 -16.93
C ASP A 178 1.37 -27.75 -16.14
N GLY A 179 0.25 -27.09 -15.80
CA GLY A 179 -0.87 -27.66 -15.06
C GLY A 179 -0.65 -27.75 -13.55
N GLN A 180 0.38 -27.09 -13.02
CA GLN A 180 0.68 -26.99 -11.60
C GLN A 180 0.80 -25.52 -11.23
N TYR A 181 0.20 -25.18 -10.09
CA TYR A 181 0.47 -23.89 -9.48
C TYR A 181 1.71 -24.00 -8.60
N VAL A 182 2.70 -23.14 -8.84
CA VAL A 182 3.87 -22.96 -7.97
C VAL A 182 3.93 -21.51 -7.48
N ILE A 183 4.32 -21.33 -6.22
CA ILE A 183 4.59 -20.00 -5.67
C ILE A 183 5.55 -19.22 -6.57
N GLY A 184 5.18 -17.96 -6.86
CA GLY A 184 5.96 -17.04 -7.66
C GLY A 184 5.53 -16.93 -9.13
N GLU A 185 4.67 -17.83 -9.62
CA GLU A 185 4.18 -17.79 -11.01
C GLU A 185 3.17 -16.67 -11.27
N ALA A 186 2.47 -16.25 -10.23
CA ALA A 186 1.57 -15.14 -10.24
C ALA A 186 1.79 -14.30 -8.98
N ARG A 187 1.39 -13.05 -9.05
CA ARG A 187 1.54 -12.06 -7.99
C ARG A 187 0.19 -11.54 -7.55
N ALA A 188 0.03 -11.41 -6.24
CA ALA A 188 -1.02 -10.59 -5.66
C ALA A 188 -0.42 -9.21 -5.41
N VAL A 189 -1.07 -8.17 -5.90
CA VAL A 189 -0.65 -6.78 -5.77
C VAL A 189 -1.68 -6.05 -4.95
N GLN A 190 -1.20 -5.36 -3.93
CA GLN A 190 -1.93 -4.34 -3.22
C GLN A 190 -1.47 -2.97 -3.71
N THR A 191 -2.43 -2.11 -4.02
CA THR A 191 -2.22 -0.73 -4.43
C THR A 191 -3.07 0.21 -3.60
N GLY A 192 -2.49 1.34 -3.20
CA GLY A 192 -3.15 2.29 -2.30
C GLY A 192 -3.38 1.72 -0.90
N GLY A 193 -4.30 2.36 -0.20
CA GLY A 193 -4.69 2.02 1.17
C GLY A 193 -4.19 3.04 2.18
N PHE A 194 -4.97 3.20 3.24
CA PHE A 194 -4.72 4.12 4.33
C PHE A 194 -4.33 3.35 5.59
N ASP A 195 -3.13 3.59 6.09
CA ASP A 195 -2.69 3.05 7.37
C ASP A 195 -3.24 3.92 8.50
N ILE A 196 -4.23 3.41 9.24
CA ILE A 196 -4.90 4.17 10.32
C ILE A 196 -4.02 4.39 11.55
N ASP A 197 -2.90 3.68 11.70
CA ASP A 197 -1.99 3.90 12.81
C ASP A 197 -1.03 5.04 12.51
N THR A 198 -0.49 5.10 11.29
CA THR A 198 0.45 6.14 10.84
C THR A 198 -0.25 7.40 10.35
N GLY A 199 -1.47 7.30 9.85
CA GLY A 199 -2.04 8.38 9.04
C GLY A 199 -1.19 8.63 7.80
N LEU A 200 -0.62 7.58 7.18
CA LEU A 200 -0.04 7.63 5.84
C LEU A 200 -0.83 6.76 4.87
N SER A 201 -0.96 7.21 3.63
CA SER A 201 -1.50 6.37 2.55
C SER A 201 -0.34 5.79 1.74
N TYR A 202 -0.51 4.57 1.25
CA TYR A 202 0.53 3.81 0.60
C TYR A 202 0.55 4.10 -0.90
N GLU A 203 1.47 4.98 -1.33
CA GLU A 203 1.68 5.29 -2.75
C GLU A 203 2.47 4.19 -3.47
N ILE A 204 3.24 3.38 -2.75
CA ILE A 204 3.95 2.25 -3.33
C ILE A 204 3.08 0.99 -3.38
N ASN A 205 3.14 0.27 -4.49
CA ASN A 205 2.50 -1.04 -4.58
C ASN A 205 3.30 -2.07 -3.78
N LEU A 206 2.63 -2.74 -2.84
CA LEU A 206 3.15 -3.91 -2.17
C LEU A 206 2.60 -5.16 -2.84
N TYR A 207 3.40 -6.22 -2.87
CA TYR A 207 3.01 -7.42 -3.58
C TYR A 207 3.61 -8.66 -2.94
N GLY A 208 3.16 -9.82 -3.41
CA GLY A 208 3.61 -11.08 -2.87
C GLY A 208 3.17 -12.26 -3.72
N PRO A 209 3.69 -13.46 -3.42
CA PRO A 209 3.23 -14.67 -4.06
C PRO A 209 1.76 -14.90 -3.77
N VAL A 210 1.03 -15.35 -4.78
CA VAL A 210 -0.36 -15.81 -4.62
C VAL A 210 -0.43 -16.90 -3.52
N GLY A 211 -1.36 -16.77 -2.58
CA GLY A 211 -1.48 -17.69 -1.44
C GLY A 211 -0.66 -17.31 -0.20
N SER A 212 0.03 -16.18 -0.23
CA SER A 212 0.49 -15.50 0.99
C SER A 212 -0.70 -15.06 1.82
N ALA A 213 -0.62 -15.26 3.13
CA ALA A 213 -1.61 -14.77 4.11
C ALA A 213 -1.36 -13.32 4.52
N VAL A 214 -0.26 -12.73 4.05
CA VAL A 214 0.10 -11.34 4.31
C VAL A 214 0.72 -10.77 3.04
N ILE A 215 0.40 -9.52 2.69
CA ILE A 215 1.16 -8.75 1.69
C ILE A 215 1.98 -7.71 2.45
N SER A 216 3.29 -7.70 2.27
CA SER A 216 4.19 -6.86 3.06
C SER A 216 5.43 -6.48 2.25
N PRO A 217 6.27 -5.55 2.76
CA PRO A 217 7.58 -5.31 2.18
C PRO A 217 8.41 -6.60 2.05
N LEU A 218 8.29 -7.51 3.02
CA LEU A 218 9.01 -8.79 3.02
C LEU A 218 8.51 -9.74 1.93
N THR A 219 7.20 -9.83 1.72
CA THR A 219 6.66 -10.65 0.62
C THR A 219 6.94 -10.04 -0.74
N SER A 220 7.09 -8.72 -0.83
CA SER A 220 7.46 -8.02 -2.07
C SER A 220 8.89 -8.39 -2.48
N LEU A 221 9.82 -8.40 -1.51
CA LEU A 221 11.17 -8.92 -1.71
C LEU A 221 11.18 -10.41 -2.07
N LEU A 222 10.35 -11.22 -1.42
CA LEU A 222 10.24 -12.65 -1.72
C LEU A 222 9.73 -12.87 -3.15
N GLN A 223 8.68 -12.16 -3.57
CA GLN A 223 8.15 -12.25 -4.93
C GLN A 223 9.20 -11.83 -5.96
N ALA A 224 9.94 -10.74 -5.72
CA ALA A 224 11.04 -10.33 -6.59
C ALA A 224 12.13 -11.41 -6.73
N GLN A 225 12.42 -12.15 -5.65
CA GLN A 225 13.38 -13.26 -5.67
C GLN A 225 12.88 -14.49 -6.45
N LEU A 226 11.59 -14.78 -6.35
CA LEU A 226 10.96 -15.87 -7.09
C LEU A 226 10.92 -15.55 -8.59
N GLU A 227 10.61 -14.32 -8.97
CA GLU A 227 10.63 -13.83 -10.35
C GLU A 227 12.05 -13.84 -10.95
N ALA A 228 13.07 -13.65 -10.11
CA ALA A 228 14.47 -13.86 -10.50
C ALA A 228 14.84 -15.34 -10.74
N GLY A 229 13.89 -16.26 -10.54
CA GLY A 229 14.02 -17.69 -10.84
C GLY A 229 14.50 -18.56 -9.68
N MET A 230 14.49 -18.04 -8.44
CA MET A 230 14.78 -18.85 -7.26
C MET A 230 13.55 -19.66 -6.84
N ASP A 231 13.78 -20.86 -6.30
CA ASP A 231 12.71 -21.60 -5.65
C ASP A 231 12.38 -20.99 -4.27
N TYR A 232 11.15 -21.24 -3.81
CA TYR A 232 10.64 -20.69 -2.54
C TYR A 232 11.53 -20.99 -1.33
N GLU A 233 12.03 -22.22 -1.19
CA GLU A 233 12.82 -22.60 -0.01
C GLU A 233 14.14 -21.83 0.02
N THR A 234 14.81 -21.72 -1.13
CA THR A 234 16.04 -20.94 -1.30
C THR A 234 15.80 -19.45 -1.07
N ALA A 235 14.76 -18.88 -1.68
CA ALA A 235 14.44 -17.45 -1.57
C ALA A 235 14.07 -17.05 -0.13
N ASN A 236 13.17 -17.82 0.50
CA ASN A 236 12.77 -17.59 1.88
C ASN A 236 13.97 -17.70 2.84
N ALA A 237 14.81 -18.73 2.70
CA ALA A 237 16.00 -18.89 3.53
C ALA A 237 17.02 -17.76 3.33
N ALA A 238 17.21 -17.31 2.08
CA ALA A 238 18.08 -16.18 1.77
C ALA A 238 17.60 -14.91 2.47
N LEU A 239 16.33 -14.52 2.28
CA LEU A 239 15.77 -13.33 2.91
C LEU A 239 15.80 -13.40 4.44
N VAL A 240 15.42 -14.53 5.04
CA VAL A 240 15.48 -14.72 6.50
C VAL A 240 16.90 -14.47 7.01
N ALA A 241 17.92 -15.00 6.33
CA ALA A 241 19.31 -14.79 6.72
C ALA A 241 19.79 -13.33 6.50
N ARG A 242 19.43 -12.71 5.36
CA ARG A 242 19.85 -11.35 5.00
C ARG A 242 19.19 -10.28 5.84
N LEU A 243 17.98 -10.53 6.31
CA LEU A 243 17.20 -9.59 7.12
C LEU A 243 17.29 -9.92 8.62
N GLY A 244 18.13 -10.88 9.03
CA GLY A 244 18.28 -11.22 10.45
C GLY A 244 17.01 -11.73 11.11
N LEU A 245 16.06 -12.26 10.33
CA LEU A 245 14.79 -12.78 10.86
C LEU A 245 15.02 -14.09 11.63
N PRO A 246 14.13 -14.47 12.57
CA PRO A 246 14.25 -15.73 13.29
C PRO A 246 14.36 -16.93 12.34
N GLU A 247 15.22 -17.89 12.69
CA GLU A 247 15.42 -19.10 11.90
C GLU A 247 14.10 -19.87 11.74
N GLY A 248 13.77 -20.24 10.50
CA GLY A 248 12.54 -20.96 10.17
C GLY A 248 11.31 -20.08 9.90
N THR A 249 11.43 -18.76 9.99
CA THR A 249 10.39 -17.80 9.57
C THR A 249 9.90 -18.09 8.15
N GLN A 250 8.59 -18.15 7.97
CA GLN A 250 7.92 -18.33 6.66
C GLN A 250 7.36 -16.98 6.23
N ILE A 251 8.04 -16.29 5.30
CA ILE A 251 7.72 -14.90 4.94
C ILE A 251 6.28 -14.75 4.43
N ILE A 252 5.77 -15.73 3.67
CA ILE A 252 4.40 -15.70 3.12
C ILE A 252 3.28 -15.70 4.17
N SER A 253 3.61 -16.03 5.41
CA SER A 253 2.68 -16.10 6.53
C SER A 253 3.16 -15.29 7.72
N PHE A 254 4.22 -14.51 7.53
CA PHE A 254 4.86 -13.80 8.61
C PHE A 254 4.27 -12.40 8.70
N ASN A 255 3.72 -12.12 9.87
CA ASN A 255 3.22 -10.82 10.26
C ASN A 255 4.36 -10.10 11.03
N PRO A 256 5.14 -9.19 10.39
CA PRO A 256 6.21 -8.43 11.05
C PRO A 256 5.85 -7.55 12.27
N ILE A 257 4.64 -7.01 12.42
CA ILE A 257 4.14 -6.14 13.50
C ILE A 257 4.02 -6.91 14.81
N THR A 258 3.59 -8.16 14.74
CA THR A 258 3.54 -9.04 15.93
C THR A 258 4.91 -9.62 16.31
N GLY A 259 5.97 -9.24 15.59
CA GLY A 259 7.36 -9.66 15.81
C GLY A 259 8.06 -8.99 16.99
N SER A 260 9.36 -9.24 17.13
CA SER A 260 10.20 -8.46 18.06
C SER A 260 10.45 -7.06 17.48
N GLY A 261 10.84 -6.11 18.33
CA GLY A 261 11.23 -4.76 17.88
C GLY A 261 12.32 -4.78 16.80
N GLU A 262 13.23 -5.74 16.82
CA GLU A 262 14.27 -5.92 15.79
C GLU A 262 13.67 -6.34 14.43
N VAL A 263 12.73 -7.29 14.43
CA VAL A 263 12.05 -7.72 13.19
C VAL A 263 11.17 -6.60 12.63
N LEU A 264 10.53 -5.88 13.52
CA LEU A 264 9.68 -4.77 13.17
C LEU A 264 10.49 -3.59 12.59
N ALA A 265 11.62 -3.25 13.20
CA ALA A 265 12.58 -2.28 12.66
C ALA A 265 13.10 -2.70 11.28
N GLN A 266 13.38 -3.99 11.10
CA GLN A 266 13.83 -4.50 9.82
C GLN A 266 12.77 -4.36 8.72
N ASN A 267 11.51 -4.70 9.01
CA ASN A 267 10.40 -4.53 8.08
C ASN A 267 10.17 -3.05 7.74
N ALA A 268 10.16 -2.19 8.76
CA ALA A 268 10.01 -0.75 8.59
C ALA A 268 11.16 -0.16 7.77
N GLY A 269 12.40 -0.63 7.97
CA GLY A 269 13.55 -0.17 7.20
C GLY A 269 13.47 -0.53 5.71
N VAL A 270 12.99 -1.74 5.38
CA VAL A 270 12.70 -2.13 3.99
C VAL A 270 11.64 -1.20 3.38
N MET A 271 10.55 -0.93 4.11
CA MET A 271 9.48 -0.04 3.66
C MET A 271 9.99 1.38 3.39
N THR A 272 10.67 1.98 4.37
CA THR A 272 11.19 3.35 4.25
C THR A 272 12.18 3.47 3.10
N ALA A 273 13.03 2.47 2.88
CA ALA A 273 13.95 2.48 1.74
C ALA A 273 13.18 2.35 0.42
N ALA A 274 12.14 1.49 0.36
CA ALA A 274 11.32 1.35 -0.82
C ALA A 274 10.59 2.65 -1.20
N ILE A 275 9.97 3.33 -0.23
CA ILE A 275 9.30 4.62 -0.46
C ILE A 275 10.29 5.68 -0.95
N GLN A 276 11.37 5.91 -0.21
CA GLN A 276 12.33 6.96 -0.57
C GLN A 276 12.98 6.71 -1.94
N PHE A 277 13.21 5.45 -2.32
CA PHE A 277 13.71 5.14 -3.67
C PHE A 277 12.61 5.19 -4.73
N ALA A 278 11.35 4.89 -4.39
CA ALA A 278 10.22 5.02 -5.30
C ALA A 278 10.03 6.48 -5.70
N GLU A 279 10.04 7.41 -4.75
CA GLU A 279 9.97 8.85 -5.00
C GLU A 279 11.03 9.30 -6.03
N ILE A 280 12.29 8.94 -5.79
CA ILE A 280 13.41 9.29 -6.67
C ILE A 280 13.27 8.61 -8.04
N ALA A 281 12.88 7.33 -8.05
CA ALA A 281 12.75 6.54 -9.27
C ALA A 281 11.57 7.02 -10.13
N ALA A 282 10.45 7.39 -9.52
CA ALA A 282 9.25 7.92 -10.16
C ALA A 282 9.60 9.15 -11.01
N ILE A 283 10.35 10.09 -10.41
CA ILE A 283 10.88 11.27 -11.11
C ILE A 283 11.81 10.87 -12.26
N HIS A 284 12.71 9.92 -12.02
CA HIS A 284 13.68 9.48 -13.03
C HIS A 284 13.02 8.81 -14.24
N TYR A 285 12.02 7.96 -14.00
CA TYR A 285 11.33 7.18 -15.01
C TYR A 285 10.11 7.90 -15.60
N SER A 286 9.72 9.05 -15.04
CA SER A 286 8.52 9.81 -15.41
C SER A 286 7.25 8.96 -15.26
N THR A 287 7.14 8.25 -14.14
CA THR A 287 6.00 7.40 -13.75
C THR A 287 5.65 7.70 -12.29
N ASP A 288 4.53 7.20 -11.76
CA ASP A 288 4.23 7.31 -10.33
C ASP A 288 4.96 6.24 -9.48
N GLU A 289 4.90 6.42 -8.16
CA GLU A 289 5.52 5.55 -7.16
C GLU A 289 5.04 4.10 -7.23
N GLY A 290 3.74 3.91 -7.43
CA GLY A 290 3.11 2.60 -7.54
C GLY A 290 3.69 1.78 -8.70
N HIS A 291 3.92 2.42 -9.85
CA HIS A 291 4.51 1.75 -11.02
C HIS A 291 6.00 1.46 -10.86
N VAL A 292 6.76 2.28 -10.13
CA VAL A 292 8.19 2.03 -9.88
C VAL A 292 8.46 1.09 -8.70
N SER A 293 7.49 0.86 -7.82
CA SER A 293 7.70 0.03 -6.63
C SER A 293 8.28 -1.35 -6.99
N PHE A 294 7.85 -1.92 -8.11
CA PHE A 294 8.31 -3.22 -8.60
C PHE A 294 9.80 -3.26 -8.90
N VAL A 295 10.32 -2.24 -9.60
CA VAL A 295 11.75 -2.15 -9.90
C VAL A 295 12.56 -1.78 -8.65
N VAL A 296 11.96 -1.04 -7.72
CA VAL A 296 12.57 -0.70 -6.42
C VAL A 296 12.75 -1.95 -5.55
N PHE A 297 11.70 -2.74 -5.34
CA PHE A 297 11.81 -4.00 -4.59
C PHE A 297 12.73 -5.01 -5.27
N GLU A 298 12.77 -5.04 -6.61
CA GLU A 298 13.76 -5.83 -7.34
C GLU A 298 15.20 -5.37 -7.05
N ALA A 299 15.45 -4.06 -7.03
CA ALA A 299 16.76 -3.49 -6.71
C ALA A 299 17.20 -3.76 -5.26
N ILE A 300 16.29 -3.59 -4.29
CA ILE A 300 16.55 -3.93 -2.89
C ILE A 300 16.87 -5.43 -2.75
N SER A 301 16.09 -6.28 -3.40
CA SER A 301 16.29 -7.73 -3.40
C SER A 301 17.68 -8.12 -3.96
N LYS A 302 18.12 -7.50 -5.06
CA LYS A 302 19.47 -7.71 -5.61
C LYS A 302 20.57 -7.25 -4.65
N ALA A 303 20.42 -6.06 -4.06
CA ALA A 303 21.37 -5.55 -3.06
C ALA A 303 21.51 -6.51 -1.87
N LEU A 304 20.40 -7.04 -1.36
CA LEU A 304 20.39 -8.04 -0.27
C LEU A 304 21.14 -9.32 -0.66
N LEU A 305 20.96 -9.82 -1.88
CA LEU A 305 21.61 -11.04 -2.35
C LEU A 305 23.13 -10.89 -2.48
N GLU A 306 23.63 -9.68 -2.77
CA GLU A 306 25.06 -9.39 -2.91
C GLU A 306 25.81 -9.14 -1.62
N LEU A 307 25.12 -9.00 -0.49
CA LEU A 307 25.77 -8.87 0.81
C LEU A 307 26.75 -10.04 1.05
N PRO A 308 27.86 -9.86 1.79
CA PRO A 308 28.75 -10.98 2.11
C PRO A 308 28.02 -12.05 2.94
N GLU A 309 28.41 -13.32 2.80
CA GLU A 309 27.77 -14.42 3.54
C GLU A 309 27.82 -14.19 5.06
N GLY A 310 26.67 -14.32 5.74
CA GLY A 310 26.54 -14.09 7.18
C GLY A 310 26.40 -12.61 7.60
N VAL A 311 26.32 -11.68 6.65
CA VAL A 311 26.02 -10.27 6.91
C VAL A 311 24.52 -10.03 6.79
N VAL A 312 23.95 -9.44 7.84
CA VAL A 312 22.58 -8.91 7.88
C VAL A 312 22.60 -7.51 7.27
N ALA A 313 21.54 -7.17 6.55
CA ALA A 313 21.35 -5.87 5.93
C ALA A 313 21.29 -4.77 6.99
N ASP A 314 21.96 -3.67 6.72
CA ASP A 314 21.89 -2.45 7.52
C ASP A 314 21.37 -1.34 6.59
N PHE A 315 20.11 -0.96 6.76
CA PHE A 315 19.48 0.08 5.96
C PHE A 315 19.98 1.49 6.34
N GLY A 316 20.70 1.63 7.46
CA GLY A 316 21.44 2.84 7.83
C GLY A 316 22.87 2.90 7.26
N ASP A 317 23.31 1.89 6.50
CA ASP A 317 24.60 1.90 5.82
C ASP A 317 24.50 2.60 4.46
N GLU A 318 25.25 3.69 4.30
CA GLU A 318 25.30 4.48 3.05
C GLU A 318 25.77 3.62 1.86
N GLY A 319 26.67 2.66 2.07
CA GLY A 319 27.17 1.77 1.03
C GLY A 319 26.09 0.83 0.51
N PHE A 320 25.26 0.30 1.41
CA PHE A 320 24.12 -0.52 1.08
C PHE A 320 23.05 0.28 0.33
N LEU A 321 22.67 1.47 0.80
CA LEU A 321 21.73 2.34 0.09
C LEU A 321 22.27 2.77 -1.29
N GLN A 322 23.56 3.08 -1.40
CA GLN A 322 24.20 3.37 -2.68
C GLN A 322 24.12 2.18 -3.64
N SER A 323 24.22 0.95 -3.13
CA SER A 323 24.07 -0.24 -3.99
C SER A 323 22.67 -0.36 -4.58
N ILE A 324 21.61 -0.03 -3.82
CA ILE A 324 20.23 0.01 -4.30
C ILE A 324 20.08 1.08 -5.39
N SER A 325 20.58 2.29 -5.15
CA SER A 325 20.60 3.38 -6.13
C SER A 325 21.28 2.97 -7.45
N ASN A 326 22.42 2.26 -7.37
CA ASN A 326 23.11 1.76 -8.55
C ASN A 326 22.28 0.73 -9.34
N TYR A 327 21.55 -0.15 -8.63
CA TYR A 327 20.65 -1.11 -9.28
C TYR A 327 19.47 -0.45 -9.99
N LEU A 328 19.01 0.67 -9.45
CA LEU A 328 17.98 1.50 -10.06
C LEU A 328 18.50 2.42 -11.18
N GLY A 329 19.82 2.48 -11.40
CA GLY A 329 20.40 3.38 -12.40
C GLY A 329 20.31 4.86 -12.03
N LEU A 330 20.23 5.17 -10.74
CA LEU A 330 20.04 6.53 -10.22
C LEU A 330 21.36 7.24 -9.86
N ASP A 331 22.51 6.71 -10.26
CA ASP A 331 23.85 7.19 -9.86
C ASP A 331 24.16 8.63 -10.28
N ALA A 332 23.49 9.13 -11.33
CA ALA A 332 23.62 10.51 -11.78
C ALA A 332 22.67 11.48 -11.05
N LEU A 333 21.62 10.96 -10.42
CA LEU A 333 20.54 11.73 -9.79
C LEU A 333 20.72 11.79 -8.26
N VAL A 334 21.10 10.66 -7.67
CA VAL A 334 21.26 10.50 -6.22
C VAL A 334 22.64 10.95 -5.79
N THR A 335 22.69 12.04 -5.01
CA THR A 335 23.93 12.58 -4.46
C THR A 335 24.32 11.88 -3.15
N SER A 336 25.58 12.06 -2.71
CA SER A 336 26.03 11.57 -1.39
C SER A 336 25.22 12.19 -0.24
N ASP A 337 24.81 13.46 -0.38
CA ASP A 337 24.02 14.16 0.63
C ASP A 337 22.62 13.53 0.77
N MET A 338 22.03 13.08 -0.34
CA MET A 338 20.76 12.34 -0.33
C MET A 338 20.92 10.95 0.30
N ILE A 339 22.00 10.22 -0.02
CA ILE A 339 22.26 8.92 0.61
C ILE A 339 22.49 9.06 2.12
N ASP A 340 23.24 10.07 2.57
CA ASP A 340 23.43 10.37 4.00
C ASP A 340 22.12 10.70 4.69
N TYR A 341 21.26 11.48 4.02
CA TYR A 341 19.92 11.80 4.48
C TYR A 341 19.05 10.55 4.65
N MET A 342 18.97 9.69 3.61
CA MET A 342 18.25 8.43 3.67
C MET A 342 18.79 7.52 4.79
N ALA A 343 20.11 7.37 4.89
CA ALA A 343 20.78 6.57 5.92
C ALA A 343 20.48 7.08 7.34
N THR A 344 20.42 8.40 7.51
CA THR A 344 20.11 9.01 8.81
C THR A 344 18.63 8.84 9.17
N SER A 345 17.73 8.91 8.20
CA SER A 345 16.31 8.63 8.41
C SER A 345 16.07 7.20 8.88
N GLN A 346 16.80 6.24 8.31
CA GLN A 346 16.76 4.83 8.71
C GLN A 346 17.26 4.62 10.15
N LYS A 347 18.34 5.31 10.54
CA LYS A 347 18.86 5.26 11.92
C LYS A 347 17.90 5.88 12.93
N ALA A 348 17.22 6.97 12.57
CA ALA A 348 16.20 7.59 13.41
C ALA A 348 15.02 6.63 13.65
N LEU A 349 14.57 5.95 12.59
CA LEU A 349 13.56 4.89 12.68
C LEU A 349 14.00 3.72 13.56
N GLU A 350 15.24 3.24 13.41
CA GLU A 350 15.75 2.15 14.25
C GLU A 350 15.84 2.57 15.73
N ALA A 351 16.30 3.79 15.99
CA ALA A 351 16.42 4.33 17.34
C ALA A 351 15.07 4.45 18.05
N SER A 352 14.01 4.87 17.35
CA SER A 352 12.67 4.96 17.94
C SER A 352 12.10 3.62 18.36
N ILE A 353 12.53 2.53 17.72
CA ILE A 353 12.03 1.18 17.99
C ILE A 353 12.87 0.50 19.09
N LEU A 354 14.20 0.58 19.00
CA LEU A 354 15.09 -0.13 19.91
C LEU A 354 15.19 0.49 21.31
N THR A 355 14.79 1.76 21.46
CA THR A 355 14.83 2.48 22.74
C THR A 355 13.56 2.37 23.57
N LEU A 356 12.51 1.73 23.03
CA LEU A 356 11.22 1.56 23.72
C LEU A 356 11.35 0.78 25.02
N ALA A 357 10.66 1.26 26.05
CA ALA A 357 10.57 0.55 27.32
C ALA A 357 9.68 -0.70 27.19
N PRO A 358 9.93 -1.77 28.00
CA PRO A 358 9.08 -2.95 27.98
C PRO A 358 7.60 -2.63 28.26
N GLY A 359 6.74 -2.89 27.28
CA GLY A 359 5.29 -2.64 27.35
C GLY A 359 4.84 -1.30 26.79
N GLU A 360 5.75 -0.47 26.25
CA GLU A 360 5.37 0.61 25.34
C GLU A 360 4.94 0.04 23.99
N ASP A 361 4.00 0.73 23.35
CA ASP A 361 3.46 0.31 22.07
C ASP A 361 4.43 0.64 20.95
N ALA A 362 5.07 -0.40 20.42
CA ALA A 362 6.03 -0.27 19.33
C ALA A 362 5.37 0.23 18.04
N LEU A 363 4.10 -0.10 17.80
CA LEU A 363 3.38 0.34 16.62
C LEU A 363 3.16 1.86 16.64
N THR A 364 2.71 2.40 17.78
CA THR A 364 2.60 3.85 18.00
C THR A 364 3.94 4.58 17.80
N ALA A 365 5.06 4.00 18.23
CA ALA A 365 6.38 4.64 18.08
C ALA A 365 6.86 4.64 16.62
N ILE A 366 6.57 3.57 15.90
CA ILE A 366 6.89 3.43 14.48
C ILE A 366 6.06 4.37 13.64
N SER A 367 4.75 4.41 13.90
CA SER A 367 3.81 5.25 13.17
C SER A 367 4.29 6.71 13.13
N LYS A 368 4.70 7.25 14.28
CA LYS A 368 5.22 8.62 14.39
C LYS A 368 6.45 8.86 13.52
N ILE A 369 7.41 7.93 13.53
CA ILE A 369 8.66 8.12 12.78
C ILE A 369 8.50 7.77 11.31
N GLN A 370 7.59 6.87 10.96
CA GLN A 370 7.23 6.63 9.57
C GLN A 370 6.55 7.84 8.95
N HIS A 371 5.61 8.50 9.66
CA HIS A 371 5.01 9.76 9.19
C HIS A 371 6.08 10.80 8.81
N VAL A 372 7.09 10.97 9.66
CA VAL A 372 8.24 11.85 9.38
C VAL A 372 9.07 11.35 8.20
N THR A 373 9.56 10.10 8.25
CA THR A 373 10.60 9.57 7.36
C THR A 373 10.10 9.15 5.97
N GLN A 374 8.81 8.82 5.87
CA GLN A 374 8.14 8.38 4.65
C GLN A 374 7.23 9.47 4.05
N GLY A 375 6.73 10.42 4.85
CA GLY A 375 5.97 11.57 4.36
C GLY A 375 6.89 12.75 4.03
N ILE A 376 7.00 13.70 4.95
CA ILE A 376 7.65 15.00 4.72
C ILE A 376 9.10 14.88 4.27
N TYR A 377 9.83 13.88 4.77
CA TYR A 377 11.23 13.69 4.39
C TYR A 377 11.37 13.09 2.99
N ALA A 378 10.44 12.25 2.53
CA ALA A 378 10.42 11.80 1.14
C ALA A 378 10.12 12.98 0.19
N GLN A 379 9.13 13.80 0.53
CA GLN A 379 8.82 15.03 -0.21
C GLN A 379 10.01 16.01 -0.26
N ALA A 380 10.76 16.16 0.84
CA ALA A 380 11.96 16.99 0.84
C ALA A 380 13.04 16.48 -0.14
N ILE A 381 13.16 15.17 -0.32
CA ILE A 381 14.04 14.56 -1.33
C ILE A 381 13.56 14.93 -2.74
N GLU A 382 12.26 14.79 -3.02
CA GLU A 382 11.67 15.22 -4.29
C GLU A 382 11.96 16.70 -4.56
N MET A 383 11.59 17.58 -3.63
CA MET A 383 11.77 19.04 -3.76
C MET A 383 13.23 19.41 -4.03
N ALA A 384 14.18 18.68 -3.43
CA ALA A 384 15.60 18.87 -3.70
C ALA A 384 15.99 18.44 -5.11
N LEU A 385 15.43 17.33 -5.60
CA LEU A 385 15.66 16.82 -6.96
C LEU A 385 15.11 17.76 -8.04
N ILE A 386 13.90 18.28 -7.84
CA ILE A 386 13.27 19.22 -8.78
C ILE A 386 13.80 20.66 -8.64
N GLY A 387 14.75 20.89 -7.71
CA GLY A 387 15.48 22.15 -7.56
C GLY A 387 14.73 23.24 -6.78
N TYR A 388 13.66 22.87 -6.08
CA TYR A 388 12.87 23.75 -5.21
C TYR A 388 13.47 23.88 -3.81
N LEU A 389 14.17 22.85 -3.34
CA LEU A 389 14.89 22.86 -2.07
C LEU A 389 16.41 22.75 -2.31
N PRO A 390 17.25 23.58 -1.67
CA PRO A 390 18.70 23.44 -1.78
C PRO A 390 19.17 22.18 -1.06
N LEU A 391 20.16 21.47 -1.63
CA LEU A 391 20.77 20.27 -1.03
C LEU A 391 21.29 20.49 0.41
N ASP A 392 21.67 21.72 0.77
CA ASP A 392 22.11 22.04 2.14
C ASP A 392 20.95 21.98 3.17
N ALA A 393 19.69 22.14 2.74
CA ALA A 393 18.54 21.94 3.63
C ALA A 393 18.41 20.46 4.04
N LEU A 394 18.66 19.52 3.11
CA LEU A 394 18.70 18.09 3.43
C LEU A 394 19.74 17.79 4.50
N LYS A 395 20.93 18.40 4.42
CA LYS A 395 21.96 18.23 5.46
C LYS A 395 21.52 18.69 6.85
N ASN A 396 20.82 19.82 6.92
CA ASN A 396 20.33 20.35 8.18
C ASN A 396 19.21 19.46 8.75
N MET A 397 18.33 18.96 7.90
CA MET A 397 17.31 17.99 8.29
C MET A 397 17.93 16.64 8.74
N SER A 398 19.00 16.16 8.08
CA SER A 398 19.79 15.01 8.55
C SER A 398 20.30 15.25 9.97
N ALA A 399 20.78 16.47 10.28
CA ALA A 399 21.25 16.79 11.62
C ALA A 399 20.13 16.74 12.68
N VAL A 400 18.90 17.11 12.32
CA VAL A 400 17.72 16.99 13.20
C VAL A 400 17.38 15.52 13.46
N LEU A 401 17.28 14.69 12.42
CA LEU A 401 17.04 13.25 12.57
C LEU A 401 18.14 12.55 13.37
N LYS A 402 19.39 12.96 13.17
CA LYS A 402 20.51 12.44 13.94
C LYS A 402 20.43 12.81 15.41
N ALA A 403 20.10 14.07 15.72
CA ALA A 403 19.89 14.49 17.11
C ALA A 403 18.77 13.69 17.77
N TYR A 404 17.72 13.34 17.01
CA TYR A 404 16.68 12.45 17.49
C TYR A 404 17.22 11.02 17.74
N ALA A 405 17.91 10.44 16.76
CA ALA A 405 18.49 9.10 16.86
C ALA A 405 19.49 8.96 18.03
N ASP A 406 20.25 10.02 18.31
CA ASP A 406 21.21 10.09 19.41
C ASP A 406 20.53 10.36 20.79
N GLY A 407 19.22 10.65 20.80
CA GLY A 407 18.42 10.94 22.00
C GLY A 407 18.58 12.36 22.55
N ASP A 408 19.10 13.29 21.75
CA ASP A 408 19.28 14.70 22.11
C ASP A 408 17.97 15.50 22.05
N ILE A 409 17.01 15.07 21.21
CA ILE A 409 15.64 15.61 21.14
C ILE A 409 14.60 14.52 21.33
N THR A 410 13.42 14.89 21.85
CA THR A 410 12.31 13.97 22.14
C THR A 410 11.33 13.84 20.96
N ASP A 411 10.51 12.79 20.95
CA ASP A 411 9.40 12.63 19.96
C ASP A 411 8.54 13.90 19.83
N GLU A 412 8.12 14.49 20.95
CA GLU A 412 7.31 15.73 20.95
C GLU A 412 8.02 16.91 20.25
N GLN A 413 9.35 16.96 20.30
CA GLN A 413 10.14 18.02 19.67
C GLN A 413 10.29 17.74 18.17
N LEU A 414 10.48 16.48 17.79
CA LEU A 414 10.52 16.08 16.39
C LEU A 414 9.17 16.33 15.70
N ASN A 415 8.06 15.94 16.32
CA ASN A 415 6.71 16.20 15.79
C ASN A 415 6.41 17.72 15.74
N SER A 416 6.87 18.51 16.72
CA SER A 416 6.71 19.96 16.64
C SER A 416 7.54 20.58 15.52
N PHE A 417 8.70 20.02 15.19
CA PHE A 417 9.50 20.44 14.04
C PHE A 417 8.77 20.11 12.74
N GLU A 418 8.22 18.90 12.69
CA GLU A 418 7.41 18.38 11.60
C GLU A 418 6.21 19.26 11.28
N ASP A 419 5.34 19.54 12.26
CA ASP A 419 4.15 20.40 12.09
C ASP A 419 4.51 21.77 11.49
N LYS A 420 5.65 22.34 11.91
CA LYS A 420 6.13 23.64 11.41
C LYS A 420 6.63 23.53 9.96
N LEU A 421 7.30 22.43 9.63
CA LEU A 421 7.81 22.19 8.30
C LEU A 421 6.66 21.93 7.31
N SER A 422 5.71 21.07 7.67
CA SER A 422 4.48 20.81 6.90
C SER A 422 3.68 22.08 6.70
N ALA A 423 3.50 22.90 7.74
CA ALA A 423 2.76 24.16 7.61
C ALA A 423 3.39 25.12 6.59
N VAL A 424 4.72 25.14 6.44
CA VAL A 424 5.38 25.96 5.42
C VAL A 424 5.17 25.39 4.03
N ILE A 425 5.29 24.07 3.88
CA ILE A 425 5.09 23.37 2.60
C ILE A 425 3.63 23.57 2.12
N VAL A 426 2.64 23.27 2.97
CA VAL A 426 1.21 23.40 2.67
C VAL A 426 0.78 24.84 2.43
N ASN A 427 1.22 25.81 3.25
CA ASN A 427 0.85 27.22 3.02
C ASN A 427 1.35 27.75 1.67
N TRP A 428 2.47 27.23 1.16
CA TRP A 428 2.98 27.66 -0.14
C TRP A 428 2.14 27.09 -1.29
N GLU A 429 1.56 25.91 -1.12
CA GLU A 429 0.62 25.28 -2.06
C GLU A 429 -0.65 26.14 -2.20
N ASP A 430 -1.32 26.47 -1.08
CA ASP A 430 -2.58 27.23 -1.07
C ASP A 430 -2.45 28.63 -1.68
N ASN A 431 -1.33 29.32 -1.43
CA ASN A 431 -1.13 30.69 -1.87
C ASN A 431 -0.81 30.80 -3.37
N ASN A 432 -0.31 29.74 -4.01
CA ASN A 432 0.03 29.73 -5.43
C ASN A 432 -1.04 29.09 -6.34
N VAL A 433 -2.05 28.42 -5.77
CA VAL A 433 -3.20 27.86 -6.51
C VAL A 433 -4.21 28.95 -6.95
N THR A 434 -4.23 30.12 -6.29
CA THR A 434 -5.27 31.15 -6.52
C THR A 434 -5.06 32.08 -7.73
N ASP A 435 -3.90 32.05 -8.41
CA ASP A 435 -3.65 32.91 -9.57
C ASP A 435 -4.16 32.31 -10.89
N THR A 436 -5.46 32.48 -11.14
CA THR A 436 -6.13 32.12 -12.41
C THR A 436 -5.51 32.78 -13.66
N SER A 437 -4.63 33.78 -13.53
CA SER A 437 -3.90 34.35 -14.67
C SER A 437 -2.68 33.53 -15.10
N HIS A 438 -2.15 32.67 -14.22
CA HIS A 438 -1.09 31.71 -14.56
C HIS A 438 -1.63 30.48 -15.30
N GLN A 439 -2.87 30.07 -15.05
CA GLN A 439 -3.53 28.94 -15.71
C GLN A 439 -3.94 29.24 -17.17
N ALA A 440 -4.38 30.47 -17.47
CA ALA A 440 -4.91 30.82 -18.79
C ALA A 440 -3.83 31.10 -19.87
N THR A 441 -2.58 31.33 -19.48
CA THR A 441 -1.49 31.63 -20.43
C THR A 441 -0.75 30.36 -20.89
N LEU A 442 -1.03 29.21 -20.26
CA LEU A 442 -0.41 27.91 -20.57
C LEU A 442 -1.12 27.13 -21.70
N GLN A 443 -2.33 27.52 -22.11
CA GLN A 443 -3.08 26.80 -23.14
C GLN A 443 -2.99 27.37 -24.56
N THR A 444 -2.36 28.52 -24.77
CA THR A 444 -2.32 29.11 -26.13
C THR A 444 -1.03 29.86 -26.44
N GLU A 445 -0.28 29.27 -27.36
CA GLU A 445 0.71 29.88 -28.25
C GLU A 445 1.87 30.66 -27.61
N ARG A 446 3.06 30.04 -27.70
CA ARG A 446 4.34 30.61 -28.17
C ARG A 446 4.42 32.15 -28.18
N ILE A 447 5.34 32.68 -27.35
CA ILE A 447 6.01 34.01 -27.33
C ILE A 447 5.70 34.80 -26.04
N VAL A 448 6.58 34.76 -25.02
CA VAL A 448 7.57 35.78 -24.56
C VAL A 448 8.15 35.32 -23.21
N ASP A 449 9.48 35.21 -23.16
CA ASP A 449 10.42 35.48 -22.05
C ASP A 449 9.82 35.95 -20.70
N ASP A 450 9.66 35.03 -19.74
CA ASP A 450 9.64 35.36 -18.31
C ASP A 450 10.21 34.21 -17.46
N SER A 451 11.53 34.01 -17.54
CA SER A 451 12.28 33.12 -16.65
C SER A 451 12.60 33.75 -15.29
N SER A 452 12.25 35.02 -15.06
CA SER A 452 12.57 35.75 -13.83
C SER A 452 11.61 35.47 -12.69
N VAL A 453 10.30 35.44 -12.96
CA VAL A 453 9.27 35.30 -11.90
C VAL A 453 9.27 33.90 -11.28
N LYS A 454 9.52 32.84 -12.06
CA LYS A 454 9.68 31.46 -11.55
C LYS A 454 10.88 31.29 -10.62
N SER A 455 11.94 32.10 -10.79
CA SER A 455 13.14 32.02 -9.96
C SER A 455 13.00 32.71 -8.60
N GLU A 456 12.12 33.71 -8.47
CA GLU A 456 11.91 34.45 -7.21
C GLU A 456 10.99 33.68 -6.25
N ALA A 457 9.92 33.04 -6.75
CA ALA A 457 8.99 32.26 -5.93
C ALA A 457 9.63 30.98 -5.34
N ASN A 458 10.44 30.26 -6.12
CA ASN A 458 11.21 29.11 -5.65
C ASN A 458 12.26 29.51 -4.58
N HIS A 459 12.72 30.77 -4.62
CA HIS A 459 13.68 31.30 -3.65
C HIS A 459 13.04 31.65 -2.31
N GLU A 460 11.76 32.00 -2.28
CA GLU A 460 11.02 32.37 -1.06
C GLU A 460 10.67 31.14 -0.22
N MET A 461 10.11 30.09 -0.83
CA MET A 461 9.84 28.81 -0.14
C MET A 461 11.11 28.19 0.44
N ALA A 462 12.19 28.14 -0.35
CA ALA A 462 13.48 27.64 0.13
C ALA A 462 14.01 28.43 1.33
N GLN A 463 13.72 29.73 1.42
CA GLN A 463 14.11 30.56 2.58
C GLN A 463 13.25 30.26 3.81
N GLU A 464 11.95 30.08 3.64
CA GLU A 464 11.03 29.75 4.75
C GLU A 464 11.31 28.36 5.32
N VAL A 465 11.50 27.36 4.47
CA VAL A 465 11.90 26.01 4.89
C VAL A 465 13.23 26.05 5.64
N ASN A 466 14.24 26.73 5.09
CA ASN A 466 15.53 26.89 5.78
C ASN A 466 15.39 27.65 7.10
N ALA A 467 14.48 28.62 7.21
CA ALA A 467 14.26 29.35 8.45
C ALA A 467 13.70 28.42 9.54
N VAL A 468 12.69 27.60 9.22
CA VAL A 468 12.13 26.60 10.16
C VAL A 468 13.21 25.63 10.65
N ILE A 469 14.03 25.11 9.73
CA ILE A 469 15.10 24.16 10.07
C ILE A 469 16.15 24.82 10.97
N ASN A 470 16.67 25.98 10.59
CA ASN A 470 17.72 26.64 11.35
C ASN A 470 17.22 27.14 12.72
N ASP A 471 16.01 27.68 12.79
CA ASP A 471 15.41 28.13 14.06
C ASP A 471 15.26 26.95 15.04
N PHE A 472 14.82 25.79 14.54
CA PHE A 472 14.72 24.58 15.36
C PHE A 472 16.09 24.08 15.82
N MET A 473 17.08 24.02 14.92
CA MET A 473 18.44 23.62 15.28
C MET A 473 19.06 24.53 16.33
N ASP A 474 18.86 25.85 16.21
CA ASP A 474 19.34 26.83 17.18
C ASP A 474 18.61 26.71 18.54
N GLU A 475 17.29 26.52 18.52
CA GLU A 475 16.47 26.33 19.74
C GLU A 475 16.89 25.10 20.54
N HIS A 476 17.23 24.01 19.84
CA HIS A 476 17.59 22.72 20.45
C HIS A 476 19.11 22.48 20.52
N ASN A 477 19.93 23.49 20.17
CA ASN A 477 21.39 23.44 20.20
C ASN A 477 21.96 22.25 19.38
N ILE A 478 21.31 21.94 18.26
CA ILE A 478 21.72 20.93 17.30
C ILE A 478 22.84 21.53 16.43
N SER A 479 24.00 20.89 16.43
CA SER A 479 25.16 21.35 15.65
C SER A 479 25.36 20.47 14.42
N LEU A 480 25.73 21.07 13.29
CA LEU A 480 26.23 20.35 12.12
C LEU A 480 27.54 19.62 12.49
N TYR A 481 27.47 18.30 12.67
CA TYR A 481 28.65 17.46 12.88
C TYR A 481 29.35 17.19 11.54
N TYR A 482 30.40 17.95 11.25
CA TYR A 482 31.34 17.60 10.18
C TYR A 482 32.11 16.31 10.54
N TYR A 483 31.85 15.20 9.82
CA TYR A 483 32.74 14.04 9.81
C TYR A 483 33.96 14.32 8.94
N ASP A 484 34.98 14.94 9.50
CA ASP A 484 36.31 15.01 8.89
C ASP A 484 37.23 14.01 9.61
N GLN A 485 37.04 12.70 9.38
CA GLN A 485 38.02 11.69 9.80
C GLN A 485 39.20 11.65 8.83
N GLN A 486 39.97 12.75 8.75
CA GLN A 486 41.34 12.67 8.26
C GLN A 486 42.31 13.77 8.70
N ALA A 487 42.19 14.42 9.87
CA ALA A 487 43.33 15.19 10.39
C ALA A 487 43.25 15.58 11.89
N GLN A 488 43.47 14.62 12.80
CA GLN A 488 44.06 14.95 14.11
C GLN A 488 45.23 14.02 14.43
N MET A 489 46.35 14.28 13.78
CA MET A 489 47.67 14.00 14.36
C MET A 489 48.34 15.34 14.74
N PRO A 490 48.95 15.45 15.93
CA PRO A 490 49.55 16.69 16.40
C PRO A 490 50.78 17.08 15.56
N GLN A 491 50.87 18.38 15.27
CA GLN A 491 51.91 19.04 14.48
C GLN A 491 53.34 18.75 14.98
N GLU A 492 54.22 18.30 14.09
CA GLU A 492 55.67 18.52 14.17
C GLU A 492 56.19 19.26 12.92
N VAL A 493 56.49 20.55 13.12
CA VAL A 493 57.68 21.33 12.70
C VAL A 493 58.31 21.12 11.29
N GLN A 494 58.14 22.17 10.46
CA GLN A 494 59.04 22.75 9.43
C GLN A 494 59.39 21.89 8.18
N GLU A 495 59.39 22.39 6.93
CA GLU A 495 60.12 23.55 6.41
C GLU A 495 59.58 24.04 5.03
N GLN A 496 59.56 25.38 4.88
CA GLN A 496 59.93 26.16 3.68
C GLN A 496 59.11 26.08 2.38
N GLN A 497 58.35 27.16 2.17
CA GLN A 497 57.98 27.77 0.88
C GLN A 497 59.24 28.18 0.07
N PRO A 498 59.17 28.32 -1.27
CA PRO A 498 58.84 29.65 -1.82
C PRO A 498 58.00 29.68 -3.13
N THR A 499 57.07 30.67 -3.18
CA THR A 499 56.71 31.66 -4.24
C THR A 499 56.72 31.21 -5.72
N GLU A 500 55.81 31.57 -6.63
CA GLU A 500 55.02 32.79 -6.86
C GLU A 500 54.19 32.51 -8.13
N ASP A 501 52.90 32.89 -8.20
CA ASP A 501 52.41 33.98 -9.08
C ASP A 501 50.87 33.97 -9.11
N GLN A 502 50.28 35.16 -9.00
CA GLN A 502 48.84 35.37 -8.97
C GLN A 502 48.23 35.41 -10.38
N ALA A 503 46.99 34.92 -10.54
CA ALA A 503 45.95 35.63 -11.30
C ALA A 503 44.55 35.02 -11.07
N GLU A 504 43.67 35.87 -10.56
CA GLU A 504 42.28 36.05 -11.00
C GLU A 504 41.30 34.87 -10.91
N GLU A 505 40.53 34.90 -9.83
CA GLU A 505 39.07 34.71 -9.77
C GLU A 505 38.39 34.98 -11.13
N THR A 506 37.75 33.97 -11.72
CA THR A 506 36.74 34.18 -12.76
C THR A 506 35.59 33.20 -12.61
N VAL A 507 34.45 33.82 -12.35
CA VAL A 507 33.05 33.41 -12.41
C VAL A 507 32.68 32.67 -13.73
N MET A 508 31.88 31.61 -13.58
CA MET A 508 30.91 30.96 -14.49
C MET A 508 31.36 30.40 -15.86
N HIS A 509 31.05 29.12 -16.07
CA HIS A 509 30.34 28.54 -17.24
C HIS A 509 29.38 27.52 -16.57
N ASP A 510 28.06 27.66 -16.46
CA ASP A 510 27.00 28.01 -17.42
C ASP A 510 27.16 27.35 -18.80
N ASP A 511 26.11 26.66 -19.22
CA ASP A 511 25.91 25.87 -20.45
C ASP A 511 26.37 24.38 -20.43
N VAL A 512 25.66 23.50 -19.70
CA VAL A 512 25.07 22.22 -20.19
C VAL A 512 23.91 21.75 -19.29
N VAL A 513 22.83 22.53 -19.13
CA VAL A 513 21.54 22.03 -18.58
C VAL A 513 20.36 22.49 -19.46
N GLN A 514 20.59 22.60 -20.78
CA GLN A 514 19.53 22.84 -21.76
C GLN A 514 19.50 21.67 -22.75
N ASP A 515 18.86 20.57 -22.35
CA ASP A 515 18.10 19.72 -23.30
C ASP A 515 17.16 18.69 -22.63
N LEU A 516 16.94 18.73 -21.32
CA LEU A 516 15.77 18.06 -20.72
C LEU A 516 14.57 19.00 -20.85
N LEU A 517 14.12 19.16 -22.09
CA LEU A 517 12.76 19.57 -22.38
C LEU A 517 11.85 18.47 -21.81
N LEU A 518 11.45 18.66 -20.56
CA LEU A 518 10.34 17.94 -19.95
C LEU A 518 9.09 18.31 -20.77
N ASP A 519 8.67 17.38 -21.62
CA ASP A 519 7.35 17.42 -22.22
C ASP A 519 6.31 17.35 -21.08
N ASP A 520 5.66 18.48 -20.81
CA ASP A 520 4.25 18.62 -20.42
C ASP A 520 3.67 17.76 -19.27
N HIS A 521 4.47 17.36 -18.27
CA HIS A 521 3.96 16.67 -17.06
C HIS A 521 4.27 17.39 -15.73
N SER A 522 4.81 18.61 -15.76
CA SER A 522 5.34 19.28 -14.56
C SER A 522 4.37 20.29 -13.91
N LEU A 523 3.14 19.86 -13.59
CA LEU A 523 2.32 20.54 -12.57
C LEU A 523 1.34 19.60 -11.83
N THR A 524 1.35 18.30 -12.15
CA THR A 524 0.57 17.24 -11.48
C THR A 524 1.43 16.34 -10.58
N MET A 525 2.74 16.61 -10.46
CA MET A 525 3.68 15.82 -9.64
C MET A 525 3.91 16.39 -8.24
N LEU A 526 3.54 17.65 -7.96
CA LEU A 526 3.62 18.24 -6.61
C LEU A 526 2.37 17.94 -5.76
N ALA A 527 1.71 16.82 -6.05
CA ALA A 527 0.46 16.38 -5.41
C ALA A 527 0.57 14.93 -4.90
N ASN A 528 1.78 14.41 -4.68
CA ASN A 528 2.00 13.16 -3.94
C ASN A 528 1.78 13.38 -2.43
N ASN A 529 0.56 13.79 -2.10
CA ASN A 529 0.02 13.65 -0.77
C ASN A 529 -1.13 12.65 -0.87
N PRO A 530 -0.93 11.40 -0.44
CA PRO A 530 -1.94 10.36 -0.56
C PRO A 530 -2.97 10.47 0.58
N GLN A 531 -2.82 11.47 1.45
CA GLN A 531 -3.79 11.93 2.45
C GLN A 531 -3.99 13.43 2.36
N LEU A 532 -4.99 13.85 1.62
CA LEU A 532 -5.44 15.24 1.69
C LEU A 532 -6.21 15.40 3.00
N ASN A 533 -5.55 15.95 4.02
CA ASN A 533 -6.14 16.25 5.32
C ASN A 533 -6.25 17.77 5.51
N GLY A 534 -7.46 18.31 5.49
CA GLY A 534 -7.70 19.75 5.70
C GLY A 534 -7.45 20.18 7.16
N GLY A 535 -7.67 19.27 8.10
CA GLY A 535 -7.45 19.53 9.52
C GLY A 535 -8.60 20.31 10.14
N ASN A 536 -8.33 21.51 10.66
CA ASN A 536 -9.38 22.37 11.21
C ASN A 536 -9.54 23.58 10.31
N GLY A 537 -10.71 23.82 9.74
CA GLY A 537 -10.83 24.90 8.78
C GLY A 537 -12.06 24.78 7.91
N ASN A 538 -12.04 25.51 6.80
CA ASN A 538 -12.93 25.21 5.69
C ASN A 538 -11.98 25.05 4.51
N ASP A 539 -11.69 23.82 4.17
CA ASP A 539 -10.56 23.47 3.33
C ASP A 539 -11.01 23.12 1.91
N VAL A 540 -10.10 23.26 0.94
CA VAL A 540 -10.35 22.92 -0.46
C VAL A 540 -9.30 21.91 -0.91
N LEU A 541 -9.72 20.66 -1.05
CA LEU A 541 -8.87 19.50 -1.29
C LEU A 541 -9.12 18.95 -2.70
N HIS A 542 -8.05 18.73 -3.46
CA HIS A 542 -8.13 18.13 -4.80
C HIS A 542 -7.14 16.96 -4.89
N GLY A 543 -7.70 15.76 -5.09
CA GLY A 543 -6.97 14.54 -5.39
C GLY A 543 -6.39 14.53 -6.80
N THR A 544 -5.87 13.37 -7.17
CA THR A 544 -5.02 13.15 -8.33
C THR A 544 -5.79 12.38 -9.42
N THR A 545 -5.06 11.69 -10.30
CA THR A 545 -5.66 10.72 -11.22
C THR A 545 -5.50 9.27 -10.74
N GLY A 546 -4.97 9.08 -9.54
CA GLY A 546 -4.80 7.80 -8.86
C GLY A 546 -5.88 7.56 -7.80
N ASN A 547 -5.70 6.55 -6.95
CA ASN A 547 -6.66 6.25 -5.89
C ASN A 547 -6.33 7.09 -4.64
N ASP A 548 -7.09 8.16 -4.39
CA ASP A 548 -6.77 9.11 -3.32
C ASP A 548 -7.53 8.83 -2.00
N PHE A 549 -6.95 9.20 -0.86
CA PHE A 549 -7.63 9.22 0.43
C PHE A 549 -7.78 10.66 0.94
N ILE A 550 -9.01 11.10 1.18
CA ILE A 550 -9.31 12.51 1.42
C ILE A 550 -10.14 12.65 2.70
N ARG A 551 -9.65 13.48 3.63
CA ARG A 551 -10.33 13.88 4.86
C ARG A 551 -10.38 15.40 4.94
N GLY A 552 -11.58 15.96 4.91
CA GLY A 552 -11.78 17.38 5.18
C GLY A 552 -11.30 17.75 6.60
N GLY A 553 -11.79 17.02 7.59
CA GLY A 553 -11.52 17.30 9.00
C GLY A 553 -12.69 18.06 9.62
N GLN A 554 -12.41 19.04 10.48
CA GLN A 554 -13.44 19.87 11.10
C GLN A 554 -13.76 21.08 10.24
N GLY A 555 -15.05 21.35 10.07
CA GLY A 555 -15.60 22.52 9.41
C GLY A 555 -16.28 22.19 8.07
N ASN A 556 -16.26 23.13 7.12
CA ASN A 556 -16.97 22.94 5.84
C ASN A 556 -15.99 22.79 4.70
N ASP A 557 -15.76 21.55 4.27
CA ASP A 557 -14.70 21.25 3.32
C ASP A 557 -15.24 21.00 1.92
N THR A 558 -14.43 21.33 0.91
CA THR A 558 -14.70 21.03 -0.51
C THR A 558 -13.65 20.06 -1.01
N MET A 559 -14.06 18.86 -1.39
CA MET A 559 -13.18 17.75 -1.74
C MET A 559 -13.46 17.29 -3.18
N THR A 560 -12.41 17.08 -3.96
CA THR A 560 -12.47 16.54 -5.33
C THR A 560 -11.57 15.31 -5.38
N GLY A 561 -12.05 14.17 -5.83
CA GLY A 561 -11.26 12.93 -5.95
C GLY A 561 -10.33 12.95 -7.15
N GLY A 562 -10.86 13.34 -8.32
CA GLY A 562 -10.13 13.38 -9.58
C GLY A 562 -10.42 12.14 -10.43
N GLY A 563 -9.43 11.37 -10.84
CA GLY A 563 -9.61 10.09 -11.54
C GLY A 563 -9.15 8.93 -10.68
N GLY A 564 -9.72 7.74 -10.78
CA GLY A 564 -9.35 6.60 -9.93
C GLY A 564 -10.44 6.23 -8.92
N VAL A 565 -10.10 5.37 -7.97
CA VAL A 565 -10.97 4.93 -6.87
C VAL A 565 -10.67 5.74 -5.62
N ASP A 566 -11.47 6.77 -5.37
CA ASP A 566 -11.20 7.79 -4.35
C ASP A 566 -11.96 7.48 -3.06
N THR A 567 -11.28 7.49 -1.91
CA THR A 567 -11.88 7.24 -0.59
C THR A 567 -11.96 8.53 0.21
N PHE A 568 -13.18 9.00 0.47
CA PHE A 568 -13.45 10.11 1.37
C PHE A 568 -13.79 9.54 2.75
N PHE A 569 -13.09 9.98 3.80
CA PHE A 569 -13.22 9.39 5.13
C PHE A 569 -13.34 10.42 6.25
N TRP A 570 -13.98 9.99 7.34
CA TRP A 570 -14.22 10.81 8.54
C TRP A 570 -13.83 10.04 9.79
N LEU A 571 -13.23 10.75 10.73
CA LEU A 571 -12.86 10.25 12.05
C LEU A 571 -13.90 10.65 13.12
N SER A 572 -13.91 9.97 14.25
CA SER A 572 -14.84 10.27 15.37
C SER A 572 -14.78 11.72 15.89
N GLY A 573 -13.70 12.47 15.59
CA GLY A 573 -13.52 13.87 15.98
C GLY A 573 -13.96 14.92 14.95
N ASP A 574 -14.50 14.50 13.80
CA ASP A 574 -14.89 15.37 12.68
C ASP A 574 -16.36 15.81 12.77
N ASP A 575 -17.09 15.35 13.78
CA ASP A 575 -18.53 15.50 13.94
C ASP A 575 -18.98 16.87 14.48
N ASP A 576 -18.36 17.95 14.01
CA ASP A 576 -18.53 19.31 14.54
C ASP A 576 -19.78 20.06 14.00
N GLY A 577 -20.59 19.38 13.19
CA GLY A 577 -21.75 19.94 12.49
C GLY A 577 -21.41 20.56 11.14
N GLY A 578 -20.21 20.25 10.63
CA GLY A 578 -19.71 20.62 9.30
C GLY A 578 -20.60 20.16 8.14
N VAL A 579 -20.41 20.85 7.02
CA VAL A 579 -21.02 20.49 5.72
C VAL A 579 -19.92 20.36 4.70
N ASP A 580 -19.63 19.12 4.35
CA ASP A 580 -18.63 18.78 3.34
C ASP A 580 -19.27 18.59 1.98
N THR A 581 -18.55 19.00 0.94
CA THR A 581 -18.97 18.88 -0.45
C THR A 581 -17.95 18.06 -1.22
N ILE A 582 -18.38 16.94 -1.78
CA ILE A 582 -17.61 16.15 -2.74
C ILE A 582 -18.07 16.55 -4.15
N THR A 583 -17.16 17.09 -4.94
CA THR A 583 -17.47 17.76 -6.21
C THR A 583 -17.64 16.80 -7.40
N ASP A 584 -17.12 15.57 -7.29
CA ASP A 584 -17.01 14.64 -8.42
C ASP A 584 -17.29 13.17 -8.07
N PHE A 585 -18.14 12.93 -7.07
CA PHE A 585 -18.43 11.57 -6.58
C PHE A 585 -18.92 10.61 -7.67
N LYS A 586 -18.29 9.43 -7.77
CA LYS A 586 -18.54 8.42 -8.82
C LYS A 586 -19.21 7.17 -8.24
N ALA A 587 -20.52 7.06 -8.38
CA ALA A 587 -21.34 5.97 -7.82
C ALA A 587 -21.24 4.62 -8.57
N ASN A 588 -20.13 4.34 -9.26
CA ASN A 588 -19.90 3.07 -9.97
C ASN A 588 -19.60 1.94 -8.97
N PRO A 589 -19.97 0.67 -9.24
CA PRO A 589 -19.57 -0.46 -8.41
C PRO A 589 -18.05 -0.57 -8.34
N VAL A 590 -17.52 -0.58 -7.12
CA VAL A 590 -16.09 -0.44 -6.86
C VAL A 590 -15.32 -1.70 -7.26
N ASP A 591 -15.93 -2.88 -7.20
CA ASP A 591 -15.32 -4.14 -7.64
C ASP A 591 -15.24 -4.29 -9.17
N GLN A 592 -15.90 -3.41 -9.92
CA GLN A 592 -16.06 -3.50 -11.39
C GLN A 592 -15.60 -2.25 -12.15
N SER A 593 -15.11 -1.22 -11.45
CA SER A 593 -14.71 0.04 -12.06
C SER A 593 -13.33 0.47 -11.59
N SER A 594 -12.49 0.91 -12.54
CA SER A 594 -11.22 1.58 -12.26
C SER A 594 -11.39 3.05 -11.86
N ASP A 595 -12.63 3.56 -11.91
CA ASP A 595 -12.98 4.95 -11.60
C ASP A 595 -14.28 4.98 -10.79
N ALA A 596 -14.17 5.16 -9.48
CA ALA A 596 -15.26 5.03 -8.51
C ALA A 596 -14.99 5.88 -7.25
N SER A 597 -15.98 6.06 -6.37
CA SER A 597 -15.78 6.75 -5.10
C SER A 597 -16.32 5.95 -3.94
N VAL A 598 -15.62 6.01 -2.80
CA VAL A 598 -15.93 5.31 -1.55
C VAL A 598 -16.11 6.36 -0.46
N LEU A 599 -17.20 6.24 0.30
CA LEU A 599 -17.39 6.97 1.55
C LEU A 599 -17.09 6.02 2.72
N ASN A 600 -16.07 6.33 3.51
CA ASN A 600 -15.74 5.57 4.70
C ASN A 600 -16.19 6.33 5.97
N LEU A 601 -17.23 5.81 6.61
CA LEU A 601 -17.82 6.35 7.83
C LEU A 601 -17.57 5.45 9.04
N SER A 602 -16.72 4.42 8.94
CA SER A 602 -16.60 3.41 9.98
C SER A 602 -16.10 3.99 11.31
N ASP A 603 -15.13 4.90 11.30
CA ASP A 603 -14.65 5.54 12.53
C ASP A 603 -15.64 6.58 13.07
N LEU A 604 -16.26 7.36 12.19
CA LEU A 604 -17.33 8.29 12.56
C LEU A 604 -18.55 7.57 13.18
N LEU A 605 -18.81 6.31 12.80
CA LEU A 605 -19.89 5.48 13.31
C LEU A 605 -19.40 4.38 14.28
N SER A 606 -18.18 4.48 14.82
CA SER A 606 -17.52 3.43 15.60
C SER A 606 -18.28 2.96 16.87
N ASP A 607 -19.14 3.81 17.44
CA ASP A 607 -20.00 3.47 18.59
C ASP A 607 -21.37 2.89 18.19
N ALA A 608 -21.62 2.67 16.90
CA ALA A 608 -22.88 2.13 16.41
C ALA A 608 -22.99 0.62 16.64
N ASP A 609 -24.06 0.18 17.32
CA ASP A 609 -24.42 -1.24 17.45
C ASP A 609 -25.13 -1.70 16.16
N LEU A 610 -24.33 -1.88 15.10
CA LEU A 610 -24.78 -2.18 13.73
C LEU A 610 -25.24 -3.63 13.55
N GLU A 611 -24.82 -4.55 14.43
CA GLU A 611 -25.30 -5.93 14.42
C GLU A 611 -26.79 -6.06 14.79
N THR A 612 -27.38 -5.03 15.42
CA THR A 612 -28.76 -5.07 15.92
C THR A 612 -29.66 -3.92 15.46
N ASN A 613 -29.12 -2.85 14.88
CA ASN A 613 -29.86 -1.66 14.47
C ASN A 613 -29.77 -1.40 12.95
N SER A 614 -30.89 -1.00 12.35
CA SER A 614 -30.90 -0.52 10.96
C SER A 614 -30.10 0.79 10.86
N LEU A 615 -29.30 0.94 9.79
CA LEU A 615 -28.55 2.17 9.49
C LEU A 615 -29.44 3.42 9.35
N ASP A 616 -30.77 3.25 9.23
CA ASP A 616 -31.78 4.31 9.14
C ASP A 616 -31.73 5.33 10.28
N ASN A 617 -31.23 4.92 11.46
CA ASN A 617 -31.07 5.83 12.60
C ASN A 617 -29.75 6.63 12.58
N TYR A 618 -28.82 6.23 11.72
CA TYR A 618 -27.47 6.79 11.60
C TYR A 618 -27.30 7.60 10.31
N LEU A 619 -27.92 7.16 9.22
CA LEU A 619 -27.77 7.75 7.89
C LEU A 619 -29.12 8.12 7.29
N ASN A 620 -29.21 9.33 6.76
CA ASN A 620 -30.33 9.78 5.96
C ASN A 620 -29.86 10.35 4.64
N VAL A 621 -30.25 9.70 3.55
CA VAL A 621 -29.94 10.09 2.17
C VAL A 621 -31.16 10.76 1.56
N SER A 622 -30.96 11.94 0.97
CA SER A 622 -32.01 12.73 0.32
C SER A 622 -31.45 13.55 -0.84
N THR A 623 -32.29 13.92 -1.80
CA THR A 623 -31.90 14.83 -2.88
C THR A 623 -32.15 16.29 -2.45
N THR A 624 -31.20 17.19 -2.73
CA THR A 624 -31.32 18.64 -2.46
C THR A 624 -32.27 19.31 -3.46
N GLU A 625 -32.59 20.60 -3.25
CA GLU A 625 -33.37 21.38 -4.23
C GLU A 625 -32.60 21.63 -5.54
N GLU A 626 -31.27 21.54 -5.50
CA GLU A 626 -30.36 21.82 -6.62
C GLU A 626 -30.08 20.57 -7.46
N GLY A 627 -30.40 19.38 -6.93
CA GLY A 627 -30.28 18.09 -7.62
C GLY A 627 -29.19 17.18 -7.05
N ASP A 628 -28.39 17.69 -6.11
CA ASP A 628 -27.34 16.96 -5.41
C ASP A 628 -27.90 15.91 -4.46
N THR A 629 -27.05 15.00 -4.02
CA THR A 629 -27.37 14.09 -2.93
C THR A 629 -26.81 14.61 -1.63
N ALA A 630 -27.66 14.75 -0.61
CA ALA A 630 -27.27 15.04 0.76
C ALA A 630 -27.37 13.77 1.62
N ILE A 631 -26.26 13.41 2.25
CA ILE A 631 -26.14 12.33 3.23
C ILE A 631 -25.94 12.98 4.60
N LYS A 632 -26.91 12.81 5.49
CA LYS A 632 -26.84 13.30 6.85
C LYS A 632 -26.43 12.18 7.79
N VAL A 633 -25.45 12.44 8.64
CA VAL A 633 -24.87 11.47 9.55
C VAL A 633 -25.20 11.84 11.00
N ASP A 634 -25.70 10.86 11.75
CA ASP A 634 -25.93 10.91 13.20
C ASP A 634 -25.18 9.74 13.86
N PRO A 635 -23.92 9.95 14.28
CA PRO A 635 -23.10 8.94 14.95
C PRO A 635 -23.75 8.30 16.17
N ASN A 636 -24.65 9.03 16.83
CA ASN A 636 -25.28 8.58 18.07
C ASN A 636 -26.50 7.67 17.84
N GLY A 637 -26.91 7.47 16.59
CA GLY A 637 -28.02 6.59 16.23
C GLY A 637 -29.36 7.00 16.82
N ASN A 638 -29.57 8.29 17.08
CA ASN A 638 -30.80 8.78 17.70
C ASN A 638 -31.87 9.17 16.65
N GLY A 639 -31.49 9.18 15.37
CA GLY A 639 -32.37 9.44 14.22
C GLY A 639 -32.77 10.90 14.06
N ASN A 640 -32.01 11.83 14.65
CA ASN A 640 -32.27 13.27 14.55
C ASN A 640 -31.41 13.94 13.47
N PHE A 641 -31.98 14.06 12.27
CA PHE A 641 -31.32 14.69 11.13
C PHE A 641 -31.64 16.20 10.95
N ASP A 642 -32.26 16.83 11.96
CA ASP A 642 -32.53 18.28 11.96
C ASP A 642 -31.30 19.11 12.37
N ALA A 643 -30.36 18.48 13.08
CA ALA A 643 -29.03 19.02 13.41
C ALA A 643 -28.03 17.85 13.32
N PRO A 644 -27.72 17.38 12.10
CA PRO A 644 -26.82 16.25 11.92
C PRO A 644 -25.41 16.60 12.44
N ALA A 645 -24.68 15.59 12.87
CA ALA A 645 -23.30 15.78 13.33
C ALA A 645 -22.33 15.99 12.15
N GLN A 646 -22.66 15.41 10.99
CA GLN A 646 -22.00 15.69 9.72
C GLN A 646 -23.01 15.69 8.57
N THR A 647 -22.84 16.60 7.60
CA THR A 647 -23.58 16.56 6.32
C THR A 647 -22.60 16.43 5.17
N ILE A 648 -22.79 15.43 4.32
CA ILE A 648 -22.00 15.20 3.12
C ILE A 648 -22.88 15.51 1.91
N ILE A 649 -22.43 16.43 1.06
CA ILE A 649 -23.08 16.78 -0.20
C ILE A 649 -22.28 16.15 -1.34
N LEU A 650 -22.95 15.37 -2.17
CA LEU A 650 -22.40 14.85 -3.42
C LEU A 650 -22.92 15.76 -4.55
N GLU A 651 -22.10 16.74 -4.92
CA GLU A 651 -22.43 17.75 -5.93
C GLU A 651 -22.71 17.09 -7.29
N ASP A 652 -23.78 17.51 -7.97
CA ASP A 652 -24.17 17.01 -9.29
C ASP A 652 -24.45 15.48 -9.36
N VAL A 653 -24.59 14.79 -8.22
CA VAL A 653 -24.90 13.36 -8.13
C VAL A 653 -26.31 13.13 -7.59
N ASP A 654 -27.15 12.43 -8.37
CA ASP A 654 -28.49 11.98 -7.94
C ASP A 654 -28.50 10.46 -7.72
N LEU A 655 -28.23 10.03 -6.48
CA LEU A 655 -28.26 8.60 -6.13
C LEU A 655 -29.64 7.96 -6.28
N THR A 656 -30.72 8.75 -6.26
CA THR A 656 -32.07 8.22 -6.46
C THR A 656 -32.28 7.76 -7.91
N ALA A 657 -31.64 8.45 -8.85
CA ALA A 657 -31.59 8.07 -10.26
C ALA A 657 -30.65 6.89 -10.49
N VAL A 658 -29.46 6.90 -9.86
CA VAL A 658 -28.46 5.81 -9.98
C VAL A 658 -29.04 4.47 -9.54
N PHE A 659 -29.67 4.42 -8.37
CA PHE A 659 -30.19 3.18 -7.79
C PHE A 659 -31.69 2.94 -8.07
N ALA A 660 -32.33 3.83 -8.83
CA ALA A 660 -33.75 3.75 -9.18
C ALA A 660 -34.70 3.61 -7.96
N THR A 661 -34.35 4.24 -6.84
CA THR A 661 -35.13 4.25 -5.59
C THR A 661 -35.02 5.61 -4.89
N ASN A 662 -36.07 6.05 -4.22
CA ASN A 662 -36.07 7.26 -3.39
C ASN A 662 -36.07 6.95 -1.89
N ASN A 663 -35.89 5.68 -1.53
CA ASN A 663 -35.84 5.21 -0.16
C ASN A 663 -34.39 5.23 0.34
N SER A 664 -34.12 6.06 1.35
CA SER A 664 -32.79 6.16 1.98
C SER A 664 -32.21 4.80 2.38
N HIS A 665 -33.02 3.91 2.95
CA HIS A 665 -32.55 2.57 3.37
C HIS A 665 -32.06 1.75 2.18
N ASP A 666 -32.81 1.76 1.08
CA ASP A 666 -32.45 1.01 -0.12
C ASP A 666 -31.20 1.59 -0.79
N ILE A 667 -31.05 2.93 -0.79
CA ILE A 667 -29.85 3.61 -1.31
C ILE A 667 -28.62 3.22 -0.50
N VAL A 668 -28.69 3.31 0.83
CA VAL A 668 -27.58 2.93 1.73
C VAL A 668 -27.16 1.48 1.49
N ASN A 669 -28.11 0.54 1.44
CA ASN A 669 -27.79 -0.87 1.18
C ASN A 669 -27.17 -1.10 -0.20
N GLN A 670 -27.58 -0.35 -1.23
CA GLN A 670 -26.98 -0.45 -2.56
C GLN A 670 -25.57 0.14 -2.60
N MET A 671 -25.32 1.25 -1.91
CA MET A 671 -23.98 1.80 -1.77
C MET A 671 -23.03 0.81 -1.08
N ILE A 672 -23.48 0.15 -0.02
CA ILE A 672 -22.70 -0.91 0.66
C ILE A 672 -22.45 -2.09 -0.30
N ALA A 673 -23.49 -2.57 -0.98
CA ALA A 673 -23.36 -3.68 -1.93
C ALA A 673 -22.41 -3.38 -3.09
N ASN A 674 -22.35 -2.12 -3.52
CA ASN A 674 -21.42 -1.66 -4.56
C ASN A 674 -20.03 -1.30 -4.02
N GLY A 675 -19.79 -1.34 -2.71
CA GLY A 675 -18.54 -0.92 -2.07
C GLY A 675 -18.36 0.60 -1.99
N ASN A 676 -19.35 1.41 -2.38
CA ASN A 676 -19.27 2.88 -2.32
C ASN A 676 -19.47 3.43 -0.89
N LEU A 677 -19.85 2.59 0.09
CA LEU A 677 -20.08 2.99 1.47
C LEU A 677 -19.56 1.92 2.44
N ILE A 678 -18.68 2.34 3.37
CA ILE A 678 -18.14 1.52 4.45
C ILE A 678 -18.63 2.10 5.79
N VAL A 679 -19.24 1.27 6.63
CA VAL A 679 -19.92 1.69 7.89
C VAL A 679 -19.72 0.74 9.06
N GLU A 680 -19.46 -0.55 8.83
CA GLU A 680 -19.24 -1.52 9.90
C GLU A 680 -17.81 -1.44 10.39
N GLN A 681 -17.55 -1.99 11.59
CA GLN A 681 -16.28 -2.01 12.33
C GLN A 681 -15.53 -3.32 12.22
#